data_AF-A0A3D3UMW7-F1
#
_entry.id   AF-A0A3D3UMW7-F1
#
_cell.length_a   1.000
_cell.length_b   1.000
_cell.length_c   1.000
_cell.angle_alpha   90.00
_cell.angle_beta   90.00
_cell.angle_gamma   90.00
#
_symmetry.space_group_name_H-M   'P 1'
#
loop_
_entity.id
_entity.type
_entity.pdbx_description
1 polymer ?
#
loop_
_entity_poly.entity_id
_entity_poly.type
_entity_poly.pdbx_seq_one_letter_code
_entity_poly.pdbx_strand_id
1 'polypeptide(L)'
;MEQSKKILIAVLLAVASLMCLRQCSVRAGDSQPYDKVHAFYYPWYGNPQTDKFHYHWNHQQSVKEGQPKNYPGGDDIGADFYPKLGCYSSNSDRDLNAHMLMLRRARTGVVCTSWWGKDSYTDKAVPRLLDAAALHNVKVCFHIEPFPGRNAQTTRDAIVYIIDKYGSHSAFYRNGEDKPRPMFYVYDSYLTPAKQWKTILSPGGPQTIRNTEYDSVVIGLWVKEHEQNFMTEGNFDGFYTYFATDGFTYGSTISNWPGLAEWAQQNDKLFIPSVGPGYIDLRIRPWNNVNTRDRQNGAYYDREFAAAIASGPPIISITSFNEWHEGTQIEPAVPKRIPDFKYLDYSPHEPEYYLDRTGYWVDRYIEHTTARSTKYIIVVTGGELLSGVYPDGHTYFITKTLRPLGLECVGSMSVDDKQADLVEALSYAADKADLVIVTGGLGPTDNDITREALSGFTGITLKEHPDVLQEMARRFRVSPDRLRANLRRQTQVPTEGNYFRNTEGTAVGLVFESADAVIVALPGPPRELQTMVRNELVPYLSRRFGTRLPGCSLMLRFVGLGQSQIDQTLGDNVPLEPDITVSSQFDGSRVDFTFSLPEDTPQDRARLRELKQKIMRHLGEYVYADDETSLEQQVLKLLKARGQTLALAETGSGGTLAATLSSADGDGQVLAGAYVAPTVEKLCHLLGADNDDRTAGTSEEQRIKRLATVAADATSSQWAIAVGEAKRDENRSGYVEVAFKLPDGRMESRQVRLRGTGELARSRLSTQLLDQLRRRLK
;
A
#
# COMPACT_ATOMS: atom_id res chain seq x y z
N MET A 1 -8.49 -1.45 -51.75
CA MET A 1 -7.60 -1.42 -50.56
C MET A 1 -8.02 -0.39 -49.52
N GLU A 2 -8.54 0.77 -49.93
CA GLU A 2 -8.98 1.85 -49.03
C GLU A 2 -10.34 1.58 -48.34
N GLN A 3 -11.23 0.87 -49.03
CA GLN A 3 -12.56 0.51 -48.51
C GLN A 3 -12.48 -0.56 -47.40
N SER A 4 -11.55 -1.51 -47.51
CA SER A 4 -11.28 -2.51 -46.47
C SER A 4 -10.65 -1.91 -45.21
N LYS A 5 -9.84 -0.84 -45.33
CA LYS A 5 -9.30 -0.10 -44.17
C LYS A 5 -10.39 0.67 -43.42
N LYS A 6 -11.35 1.27 -44.14
CA LYS A 6 -12.50 1.97 -43.52
C LYS A 6 -13.43 1.00 -42.77
N ILE A 7 -13.65 -0.20 -43.32
CA ILE A 7 -14.44 -1.25 -42.65
C ILE A 7 -13.69 -1.80 -41.42
N LEU A 8 -12.37 -2.00 -41.51
CA LEU A 8 -11.57 -2.47 -40.36
C LEU A 8 -11.53 -1.43 -39.23
N ILE A 9 -11.43 -0.14 -39.55
CA ILE A 9 -11.46 0.95 -38.56
C ILE A 9 -12.85 1.10 -37.95
N ALA A 10 -13.92 0.95 -38.72
CA ALA A 10 -15.29 0.98 -38.20
C ALA A 10 -15.60 -0.22 -37.30
N VAL A 11 -15.08 -1.41 -37.63
CA VAL A 11 -15.20 -2.62 -36.80
C VAL A 11 -14.33 -2.50 -35.55
N LEU A 12 -13.12 -1.95 -35.62
CA LEU A 12 -12.27 -1.68 -34.46
C LEU A 12 -12.88 -0.63 -33.52
N LEU A 13 -13.49 0.42 -34.06
CA LEU A 13 -14.22 1.42 -33.26
C LEU A 13 -15.50 0.81 -32.65
N ALA A 14 -16.25 -0.02 -33.37
CA ALA A 14 -17.41 -0.70 -32.83
C ALA A 14 -17.05 -1.74 -31.75
N VAL A 15 -15.94 -2.47 -31.91
CA VAL A 15 -15.43 -3.42 -30.92
C VAL A 15 -14.82 -2.70 -29.71
N ALA A 16 -14.13 -1.57 -29.90
CA ALA A 16 -13.65 -0.72 -28.81
C ALA A 16 -14.82 -0.07 -28.06
N SER A 17 -15.87 0.39 -28.75
CA SER A 17 -17.09 0.88 -28.12
C SER A 17 -17.87 -0.23 -27.41
N LEU A 18 -17.94 -1.45 -27.97
CA LEU A 18 -18.54 -2.61 -27.27
C LEU A 18 -17.69 -3.11 -26.09
N MET A 19 -16.36 -2.95 -26.11
CA MET A 19 -15.48 -3.29 -24.98
C MET A 19 -15.51 -2.22 -23.89
N CYS A 20 -15.57 -0.92 -24.23
CA CYS A 20 -15.86 0.16 -23.28
C CYS A 20 -17.26 0.03 -22.67
N LEU A 21 -18.28 -0.33 -23.48
CA LEU A 21 -19.64 -0.55 -22.98
C LEU A 21 -19.77 -1.82 -22.14
N ARG A 22 -18.94 -2.86 -22.37
CA ARG A 22 -18.89 -4.06 -21.52
C ARG A 22 -18.14 -3.84 -20.20
N GLN A 23 -17.26 -2.84 -20.10
CA GLN A 23 -16.66 -2.42 -18.82
C GLN A 23 -17.53 -1.42 -18.03
N CYS A 24 -18.55 -0.83 -18.65
CA CYS A 24 -19.52 0.07 -17.99
C CYS A 24 -20.91 -0.55 -17.75
N SER A 25 -21.05 -1.87 -17.81
CA SER A 25 -22.34 -2.53 -17.52
C SER A 25 -22.22 -3.69 -16.54
N VAL A 26 -21.66 -3.44 -15.34
CA VAL A 26 -22.13 -4.20 -14.18
C VAL A 26 -23.53 -3.67 -13.89
N ARG A 27 -24.56 -4.41 -14.30
CA ARG A 27 -25.94 -4.08 -13.95
C ARG A 27 -26.03 -4.04 -12.43
N ALA A 28 -26.69 -3.00 -11.89
CA ALA A 28 -26.92 -2.78 -10.46
C ALA A 28 -27.56 -3.96 -9.66
N GLY A 29 -27.91 -5.07 -10.33
CA GLY A 29 -28.43 -6.28 -9.69
C GLY A 29 -27.36 -7.15 -9.00
N ASP A 30 -26.09 -7.08 -9.43
CA ASP A 30 -25.05 -8.02 -9.00
C ASP A 30 -24.04 -7.44 -7.98
N SER A 31 -24.01 -6.12 -7.77
CA SER A 31 -23.12 -5.52 -6.77
C SER A 31 -23.67 -5.70 -5.35
N GLN A 32 -22.89 -6.34 -4.48
CA GLN A 32 -23.20 -6.48 -3.06
C GLN A 32 -22.88 -5.16 -2.32
N PRO A 33 -23.79 -4.66 -1.46
CA PRO A 33 -23.49 -3.54 -0.58
C PRO A 33 -22.30 -3.85 0.34
N TYR A 34 -21.53 -2.82 0.69
CA TYR A 34 -20.38 -2.94 1.59
C TYR A 34 -20.66 -2.26 2.93
N ASP A 35 -20.74 -3.05 3.99
CA ASP A 35 -21.19 -2.61 5.32
C ASP A 35 -20.19 -1.68 6.04
N LYS A 36 -18.98 -1.47 5.48
CA LYS A 36 -18.01 -0.47 5.98
C LYS A 36 -18.17 0.90 5.34
N VAL A 37 -19.21 1.10 4.53
CA VAL A 37 -19.55 2.40 3.94
C VAL A 37 -20.97 2.77 4.37
N HIS A 38 -21.07 3.86 5.12
CA HIS A 38 -22.32 4.34 5.70
C HIS A 38 -22.77 5.61 4.97
N ALA A 39 -24.06 5.80 4.72
CA ALA A 39 -24.59 7.07 4.18
C ALA A 39 -25.61 7.70 5.13
N PHE A 40 -25.44 9.00 5.42
CA PHE A 40 -26.43 9.77 6.16
C PHE A 40 -27.71 9.92 5.34
N TYR A 41 -28.84 9.59 5.98
CA TYR A 41 -30.15 9.49 5.32
C TYR A 41 -31.22 10.19 6.15
N TYR A 42 -32.10 10.91 5.47
CA TYR A 42 -33.07 11.80 6.10
C TYR A 42 -34.50 11.34 5.78
N PRO A 43 -35.16 10.64 6.73
CA PRO A 43 -36.50 10.10 6.52
C PRO A 43 -37.61 11.14 6.84
N TRP A 44 -37.42 12.40 6.44
CA TRP A 44 -38.31 13.51 6.83
C TRP A 44 -39.12 14.14 5.69
N TYR A 45 -38.97 13.63 4.47
CA TYR A 45 -39.65 14.16 3.29
C TYR A 45 -41.07 13.57 3.19
N GLY A 46 -42.05 14.39 2.83
CA GLY A 46 -43.44 13.92 2.68
C GLY A 46 -44.14 14.52 1.47
N ASN A 47 -45.18 13.86 0.98
CA ASN A 47 -45.97 14.35 -0.16
C ASN A 47 -47.48 14.36 0.13
N PRO A 48 -48.28 15.16 -0.61
CA PRO A 48 -49.73 15.24 -0.39
C PRO A 48 -50.46 13.90 -0.53
N GLN A 49 -49.95 12.99 -1.36
CA GLN A 49 -50.58 11.70 -1.61
C GLN A 49 -50.44 10.75 -0.41
N THR A 50 -49.30 10.76 0.26
CA THR A 50 -48.94 9.82 1.34
C THR A 50 -49.10 10.46 2.72
N ASP A 51 -48.58 11.68 2.87
CA ASP A 51 -48.47 12.39 4.14
C ASP A 51 -49.46 13.55 4.27
N LYS A 52 -50.27 13.81 3.25
CA LYS A 52 -51.22 14.93 3.15
C LYS A 52 -50.55 16.31 3.10
N PHE A 53 -49.22 16.37 3.12
CA PHE A 53 -48.46 17.61 3.14
C PHE A 53 -47.05 17.43 2.55
N HIS A 54 -46.44 18.52 2.08
CA HIS A 54 -45.10 18.53 1.46
C HIS A 54 -43.96 18.59 2.48
N TYR A 55 -43.98 17.76 3.53
CA TYR A 55 -43.00 17.83 4.63
C TYR A 55 -41.56 17.96 4.12
N HIS A 56 -40.84 18.93 4.69
CA HIS A 56 -39.47 19.35 4.34
C HIS A 56 -39.29 19.92 2.93
N TRP A 57 -40.00 19.44 1.89
CA TRP A 57 -40.02 20.12 0.59
C TRP A 57 -40.55 21.54 0.71
N ASN A 58 -41.58 21.71 1.55
CA ASN A 58 -41.98 23.00 2.05
C ASN A 58 -40.99 23.43 3.14
N HIS A 59 -40.32 24.57 2.94
CA HIS A 59 -39.30 25.03 3.86
C HIS A 59 -39.33 26.55 3.97
N GLN A 60 -39.09 27.08 5.16
CA GLN A 60 -38.92 28.51 5.37
C GLN A 60 -37.44 28.88 5.32
N GLN A 61 -37.08 29.94 4.61
CA GLN A 61 -35.71 30.46 4.64
C GLN A 61 -35.30 30.89 6.04
N SER A 62 -34.05 30.60 6.39
CA SER A 62 -33.36 31.25 7.50
C SER A 62 -32.61 32.47 6.94
N VAL A 63 -33.01 33.67 7.35
CA VAL A 63 -32.40 34.94 6.93
C VAL A 63 -31.81 35.67 8.14
N LYS A 64 -30.66 36.34 7.95
CA LYS A 64 -30.08 37.21 8.99
C LYS A 64 -30.85 38.52 9.12
N GLU A 65 -31.35 39.03 7.99
CA GLU A 65 -32.13 40.28 7.89
C GLU A 65 -33.20 40.11 6.79
N GLY A 66 -34.34 40.78 6.94
CA GLY A 66 -35.45 40.73 5.98
C GLY A 66 -36.54 39.69 6.29
N GLN A 67 -37.53 39.59 5.40
CA GLN A 67 -38.62 38.61 5.51
C GLN A 67 -38.22 37.29 4.84
N PRO A 68 -38.30 36.15 5.53
CA PRO A 68 -37.93 34.86 4.95
C PRO A 68 -38.93 34.43 3.86
N LYS A 69 -38.43 33.92 2.73
CA LYS A 69 -39.28 33.25 1.74
C LYS A 69 -39.75 31.91 2.28
N ASN A 70 -41.02 31.58 2.04
CA ASN A 70 -41.57 30.25 2.28
C ASN A 70 -41.68 29.50 0.95
N TYR A 71 -41.06 28.33 0.88
CA TYR A 71 -41.20 27.41 -0.25
C TYR A 71 -42.41 26.51 -0.02
N PRO A 72 -43.34 26.39 -0.98
CA PRO A 72 -44.56 25.60 -0.83
C PRO A 72 -44.35 24.09 -1.02
N GLY A 73 -43.24 23.66 -1.61
CA GLY A 73 -43.07 22.29 -2.10
C GLY A 73 -43.46 22.16 -3.58
N GLY A 74 -43.57 20.94 -4.09
CA GLY A 74 -43.91 20.68 -5.49
C GLY A 74 -42.80 21.13 -6.45
N ASP A 75 -43.04 22.21 -7.20
CA ASP A 75 -42.08 22.75 -8.17
C ASP A 75 -41.11 23.78 -7.58
N ASP A 76 -41.45 24.42 -6.46
CA ASP A 76 -40.61 25.41 -5.75
C ASP A 76 -40.28 24.90 -4.34
N ILE A 77 -39.14 24.22 -4.20
CA ILE A 77 -38.71 23.53 -2.98
C ILE A 77 -37.55 24.25 -2.29
N GLY A 78 -37.34 23.99 -1.01
CA GLY A 78 -36.21 24.52 -0.24
C GLY A 78 -34.87 23.82 -0.51
N ALA A 79 -34.49 23.63 -1.78
CA ALA A 79 -33.24 22.97 -2.18
C ALA A 79 -32.69 23.58 -3.48
N ASP A 80 -31.36 23.61 -3.63
CA ASP A 80 -30.69 24.16 -4.82
C ASP A 80 -30.66 23.16 -6.00
N PHE A 81 -30.79 21.87 -5.71
CA PHE A 81 -30.99 20.80 -6.70
C PHE A 81 -32.44 20.29 -6.67
N TYR A 82 -32.86 19.61 -7.74
CA TYR A 82 -34.20 19.02 -7.80
C TYR A 82 -34.15 17.49 -7.92
N PRO A 83 -34.88 16.73 -7.06
CA PRO A 83 -34.85 15.27 -7.03
C PRO A 83 -35.44 14.65 -8.30
N LYS A 84 -34.77 13.61 -8.82
CA LYS A 84 -35.27 12.80 -9.96
C LYS A 84 -36.60 12.14 -9.66
N LEU A 85 -36.82 11.74 -8.40
CA LEU A 85 -38.08 11.14 -7.93
C LEU A 85 -39.18 12.19 -7.68
N GLY A 86 -38.88 13.49 -7.83
CA GLY A 86 -39.77 14.58 -7.46
C GLY A 86 -39.91 14.71 -5.94
N CYS A 87 -40.94 15.43 -5.48
CA CYS A 87 -41.24 15.53 -4.05
C CYS A 87 -41.81 14.19 -3.54
N TYR A 88 -40.92 13.25 -3.24
CA TYR A 88 -41.24 11.90 -2.75
C TYR A 88 -41.66 11.92 -1.27
N SER A 89 -42.10 10.76 -0.77
CA SER A 89 -42.40 10.55 0.65
C SER A 89 -41.49 9.50 1.26
N SER A 90 -40.87 9.83 2.40
CA SER A 90 -40.11 8.88 3.21
C SER A 90 -41.01 7.84 3.92
N ASN A 91 -42.34 7.94 3.79
CA ASN A 91 -43.33 6.96 4.24
C ASN A 91 -43.91 6.10 3.10
N SER A 92 -43.40 6.25 1.88
CA SER A 92 -43.83 5.49 0.70
C SER A 92 -42.92 4.29 0.47
N ASP A 93 -43.49 3.07 0.52
CA ASP A 93 -42.73 1.84 0.25
C ASP A 93 -42.08 1.87 -1.14
N ARG A 94 -42.75 2.48 -2.13
CA ARG A 94 -42.20 2.65 -3.48
C ARG A 94 -40.93 3.50 -3.47
N ASP A 95 -40.94 4.62 -2.76
CA ASP A 95 -39.83 5.57 -2.73
C ASP A 95 -38.66 4.99 -1.91
N LEU A 96 -38.96 4.36 -0.76
CA LEU A 96 -37.97 3.66 0.04
C LEU A 96 -37.29 2.52 -0.73
N ASN A 97 -38.05 1.72 -1.47
CA ASN A 97 -37.49 0.67 -2.33
C ASN A 97 -36.58 1.24 -3.43
N ALA A 98 -36.97 2.37 -4.03
CA ALA A 98 -36.13 3.04 -5.00
C ALA A 98 -34.80 3.52 -4.38
N HIS A 99 -34.84 4.09 -3.17
CA HIS A 99 -33.64 4.52 -2.44
C HIS A 99 -32.71 3.35 -2.11
N MET A 100 -33.25 2.21 -1.65
CA MET A 100 -32.43 1.04 -1.36
C MET A 100 -31.73 0.51 -2.63
N LEU A 101 -32.41 0.50 -3.77
CA LEU A 101 -31.78 0.15 -5.05
C LEU A 101 -30.67 1.14 -5.45
N MET A 102 -30.84 2.44 -5.17
CA MET A 102 -29.81 3.45 -5.39
C MET A 102 -28.60 3.22 -4.48
N LEU A 103 -28.81 2.89 -3.20
CA LEU A 103 -27.74 2.56 -2.25
C LEU A 103 -26.98 1.29 -2.66
N ARG A 104 -27.69 0.26 -3.16
CA ARG A 104 -27.05 -0.94 -3.73
C ARG A 104 -26.19 -0.62 -4.95
N ARG A 105 -26.66 0.27 -5.83
CA ARG A 105 -25.87 0.76 -6.97
C ARG A 105 -24.62 1.52 -6.52
N ALA A 106 -24.75 2.32 -5.47
CA ALA A 106 -23.64 3.01 -4.82
C ALA A 106 -22.75 2.08 -3.97
N ARG A 107 -23.12 0.81 -3.81
CA ARG A 107 -22.47 -0.18 -2.93
C ARG A 107 -22.39 0.23 -1.46
N THR A 108 -23.26 1.13 -1.01
CA THR A 108 -23.35 1.57 0.38
C THR A 108 -24.15 0.55 1.19
N GLY A 109 -23.52 -0.13 2.14
CA GLY A 109 -24.14 -1.18 2.94
C GLY A 109 -24.99 -0.70 4.10
N VAL A 110 -24.74 0.49 4.63
CA VAL A 110 -25.42 0.98 5.83
C VAL A 110 -26.05 2.36 5.61
N VAL A 111 -27.33 2.47 5.96
CA VAL A 111 -28.04 3.73 6.10
C VAL A 111 -27.89 4.23 7.54
N CYS A 112 -27.38 5.44 7.70
CA CYS A 112 -27.34 6.15 8.98
C CYS A 112 -28.53 7.11 9.06
N THR A 113 -29.66 6.65 9.62
CA THR A 113 -30.92 7.39 9.57
C THR A 113 -30.98 8.49 10.63
N SER A 114 -31.29 9.72 10.21
CA SER A 114 -31.58 10.84 11.09
C SER A 114 -32.77 10.53 12.00
N TRP A 115 -32.61 10.70 13.32
CA TRP A 115 -33.59 10.36 14.33
C TRP A 115 -33.77 11.49 15.37
N TRP A 116 -34.98 12.04 15.46
CA TRP A 116 -35.30 13.27 16.19
C TRP A 116 -36.10 13.03 17.49
N GLY A 117 -35.97 11.86 18.09
CA GLY A 117 -36.70 11.52 19.31
C GLY A 117 -37.84 10.52 19.09
N LYS A 118 -38.23 9.85 20.18
CA LYS A 118 -39.37 8.94 20.22
C LYS A 118 -40.64 9.63 19.73
N ASP A 119 -41.45 8.92 18.93
CA ASP A 119 -42.73 9.38 18.36
C ASP A 119 -42.63 10.57 17.38
N SER A 120 -41.41 11.02 17.05
CA SER A 120 -41.16 12.01 16.00
C SER A 120 -41.56 11.50 14.61
N TYR A 121 -41.62 12.39 13.63
CA TYR A 121 -41.90 12.01 12.24
C TYR A 121 -40.84 11.02 11.72
N THR A 122 -39.56 11.24 12.05
CA THR A 122 -38.47 10.35 11.63
C THR A 122 -38.51 9.00 12.35
N ASP A 123 -38.87 8.95 13.64
CA ASP A 123 -39.07 7.68 14.37
C ASP A 123 -40.20 6.82 13.77
N LYS A 124 -41.28 7.47 13.33
CA LYS A 124 -42.42 6.77 12.70
C LYS A 124 -42.10 6.19 11.32
N ALA A 125 -41.08 6.71 10.63
CA ALA A 125 -40.63 6.19 9.36
C ALA A 125 -39.70 4.95 9.49
N VAL A 126 -39.07 4.76 10.66
CA VAL A 126 -38.07 3.70 10.89
C VAL A 126 -38.56 2.28 10.56
N PRO A 127 -39.77 1.83 10.94
CA PRO A 127 -40.24 0.48 10.61
C PRO A 127 -40.23 0.19 9.10
N ARG A 128 -40.77 1.11 8.29
CA ARG A 128 -40.80 0.95 6.83
C ARG A 128 -39.41 1.02 6.21
N LEU A 129 -38.55 1.88 6.74
CA LEU A 129 -37.15 1.97 6.31
C LEU A 129 -36.41 0.65 6.56
N LEU A 130 -36.60 0.06 7.73
CA LEU A 130 -36.01 -1.23 8.10
C LEU A 130 -36.50 -2.36 7.18
N ASP A 131 -37.81 -2.43 6.91
CA ASP A 131 -38.40 -3.43 6.00
C ASP A 131 -37.82 -3.30 4.59
N ALA A 132 -37.75 -2.08 4.06
CA ALA A 132 -37.14 -1.81 2.75
C ALA A 132 -35.65 -2.19 2.75
N ALA A 133 -34.89 -1.81 3.77
CA ALA A 133 -33.47 -2.12 3.86
C ALA A 133 -33.22 -3.64 3.90
N ALA A 134 -34.01 -4.39 4.67
CA ALA A 134 -33.91 -5.86 4.73
C ALA A 134 -34.17 -6.52 3.37
N LEU A 135 -35.17 -6.04 2.62
CA LEU A 135 -35.50 -6.57 1.29
C LEU A 135 -34.32 -6.43 0.29
N HIS A 136 -33.47 -5.42 0.49
CA HIS A 136 -32.36 -5.08 -0.41
C HIS A 136 -30.98 -5.37 0.17
N ASN A 137 -30.90 -6.12 1.27
CA ASN A 137 -29.65 -6.43 1.98
C ASN A 137 -28.83 -5.17 2.36
N VAL A 138 -29.53 -4.12 2.78
CA VAL A 138 -28.96 -2.91 3.35
C VAL A 138 -29.23 -2.93 4.86
N LYS A 139 -28.30 -2.38 5.65
CA LYS A 139 -28.43 -2.25 7.10
C LYS A 139 -28.79 -0.83 7.51
N VAL A 140 -29.31 -0.67 8.72
CA VAL A 140 -29.72 0.63 9.28
C VAL A 140 -29.07 0.82 10.64
N CYS A 141 -28.29 1.89 10.78
CA CYS A 141 -27.85 2.45 12.04
C CYS A 141 -28.49 3.84 12.24
N PHE A 142 -28.29 4.44 13.42
CA PHE A 142 -29.02 5.66 13.79
C PHE A 142 -28.08 6.85 13.98
N HIS A 143 -28.48 7.99 13.41
CA HIS A 143 -27.92 9.30 13.64
C HIS A 143 -28.80 10.03 14.66
N ILE A 144 -28.39 10.03 15.93
CA ILE A 144 -29.14 10.67 17.03
C ILE A 144 -28.93 12.18 16.94
N GLU A 145 -29.97 12.86 16.49
CA GLU A 145 -30.01 14.31 16.31
C GLU A 145 -30.15 15.05 17.64
N PRO A 146 -29.89 16.36 17.70
CA PRO A 146 -30.08 17.17 18.90
C PRO A 146 -31.57 17.45 19.16
N PHE A 147 -32.35 16.40 19.42
CA PHE A 147 -33.77 16.53 19.77
C PHE A 147 -33.98 17.37 21.05
N PRO A 148 -35.14 18.03 21.22
CA PRO A 148 -35.39 18.88 22.38
C PRO A 148 -35.16 18.15 23.70
N GLY A 149 -34.30 18.71 24.56
CA GLY A 149 -33.96 18.14 25.86
C GLY A 149 -32.86 17.06 25.83
N ARG A 150 -32.21 16.82 24.69
CA ARG A 150 -31.12 15.85 24.60
C ARG A 150 -29.94 16.20 25.51
N ASN A 151 -29.51 15.22 26.28
CA ASN A 151 -28.29 15.16 27.09
C ASN A 151 -27.80 13.70 27.13
N ALA A 152 -26.76 13.39 27.92
CA ALA A 152 -26.23 12.02 27.99
C ALA A 152 -27.29 11.01 28.45
N GLN A 153 -28.04 11.31 29.51
CA GLN A 153 -29.05 10.39 30.03
C GLN A 153 -30.18 10.13 29.03
N THR A 154 -30.73 11.18 28.42
CA THR A 154 -31.80 11.02 27.41
C THR A 154 -31.28 10.38 26.12
N THR A 155 -29.98 10.51 25.80
CA THR A 155 -29.35 9.76 24.72
C THR A 155 -29.23 8.27 25.06
N ARG A 156 -28.87 7.92 26.30
CA ARG A 156 -28.91 6.54 26.78
C ARG A 156 -30.32 5.96 26.70
N ASP A 157 -31.34 6.73 27.09
CA ASP A 157 -32.74 6.29 26.99
C ASP A 157 -33.21 6.15 25.53
N ALA A 158 -32.70 6.97 24.62
CA ALA A 158 -32.91 6.80 23.18
C ALA A 158 -32.26 5.52 22.64
N ILE A 159 -31.03 5.20 23.04
CA ILE A 159 -30.34 3.96 22.67
C ILE A 159 -31.15 2.75 23.15
N VAL A 160 -31.58 2.74 24.42
CA VAL A 160 -32.42 1.65 24.97
C VAL A 160 -33.71 1.52 24.17
N TYR A 161 -34.45 2.61 23.97
CA TYR A 161 -35.69 2.59 23.20
C TYR A 161 -35.51 2.05 21.77
N ILE A 162 -34.46 2.49 21.07
CA ILE A 162 -34.17 2.07 19.70
C ILE A 162 -33.83 0.57 19.66
N ILE A 163 -33.02 0.08 20.60
CA ILE A 163 -32.65 -1.34 20.68
C ILE A 163 -33.88 -2.19 21.02
N ASP A 164 -34.67 -1.80 22.02
CA ASP A 164 -35.87 -2.54 22.42
C ASP A 164 -36.90 -2.62 21.30
N LYS A 165 -37.09 -1.51 20.57
CA LYS A 165 -38.13 -1.41 19.55
C LYS A 165 -37.71 -2.02 18.21
N TYR A 166 -36.45 -1.86 17.82
CA TYR A 166 -35.97 -2.17 16.47
C TYR A 166 -34.82 -3.17 16.42
N GLY A 167 -34.15 -3.45 17.54
CA GLY A 167 -32.92 -4.23 17.60
C GLY A 167 -33.05 -5.67 17.12
N SER A 168 -34.24 -6.26 17.18
CA SER A 168 -34.50 -7.62 16.67
C SER A 168 -34.68 -7.68 15.14
N HIS A 169 -34.78 -6.53 14.46
CA HIS A 169 -34.96 -6.48 13.02
C HIS A 169 -33.69 -6.92 12.26
N SER A 170 -33.84 -7.68 11.18
CA SER A 170 -32.71 -8.25 10.41
C SER A 170 -31.82 -7.21 9.71
N ALA A 171 -32.40 -6.03 9.41
CA ALA A 171 -31.67 -4.88 8.89
C ALA A 171 -31.03 -4.00 9.98
N PHE A 172 -31.27 -4.25 11.28
CA PHE A 172 -30.66 -3.44 12.34
C PHE A 172 -29.14 -3.68 12.38
N TYR A 173 -28.36 -2.63 12.12
CA TYR A 173 -26.91 -2.73 11.97
C TYR A 173 -26.21 -3.01 13.30
N ARG A 174 -25.20 -3.89 13.24
CA ARG A 174 -24.28 -4.15 14.34
C ARG A 174 -22.86 -4.17 13.79
N ASN A 175 -21.95 -3.49 14.47
CA ASN A 175 -20.53 -3.42 14.12
C ASN A 175 -19.71 -4.42 14.96
N GLY A 176 -18.82 -5.16 14.29
CA GLY A 176 -17.91 -6.16 14.88
C GLY A 176 -18.22 -7.59 14.44
N GLU A 177 -17.19 -8.43 14.33
CA GLU A 177 -17.31 -9.84 13.89
C GLU A 177 -17.57 -10.77 15.08
N ASP A 178 -16.72 -10.75 16.11
CA ASP A 178 -16.81 -11.65 17.26
C ASP A 178 -17.89 -11.26 18.27
N LYS A 179 -18.10 -9.95 18.45
CA LYS A 179 -19.09 -9.39 19.39
C LYS A 179 -19.82 -8.22 18.73
N PRO A 180 -20.76 -8.49 17.81
CA PRO A 180 -21.47 -7.46 17.07
C PRO A 180 -22.31 -6.58 18.01
N ARG A 181 -22.02 -5.27 18.04
CA ARG A 181 -22.73 -4.28 18.87
C ARG A 181 -23.52 -3.29 18.01
N PRO A 182 -24.74 -2.88 18.40
CA PRO A 182 -25.44 -1.73 17.79
C PRO A 182 -24.52 -0.52 17.62
N MET A 183 -24.72 0.28 16.57
CA MET A 183 -23.90 1.46 16.33
C MET A 183 -24.75 2.73 16.20
N PHE A 184 -24.29 3.80 16.85
CA PHE A 184 -24.98 5.09 16.90
C PHE A 184 -24.00 6.23 16.64
N TYR A 185 -24.40 7.13 15.76
CA TYR A 185 -23.74 8.42 15.55
C TYR A 185 -24.47 9.47 16.36
N VAL A 186 -23.76 10.35 17.05
CA VAL A 186 -24.35 11.43 17.85
C VAL A 186 -23.98 12.77 17.22
N TYR A 187 -24.92 13.40 16.52
CA TYR A 187 -24.72 14.72 15.92
C TYR A 187 -24.53 15.79 17.00
N ASP A 188 -23.67 16.78 16.77
CA ASP A 188 -23.43 17.86 17.74
C ASP A 188 -23.19 17.36 19.18
N SER A 189 -22.45 16.25 19.32
CA SER A 189 -22.19 15.62 20.63
C SER A 189 -21.56 16.59 21.64
N TYR A 190 -20.83 17.58 21.14
CA TYR A 190 -20.20 18.66 21.93
C TYR A 190 -21.20 19.59 22.65
N LEU A 191 -22.49 19.56 22.31
CA LEU A 191 -23.53 20.28 23.06
C LEU A 191 -23.74 19.69 24.46
N THR A 192 -23.31 18.45 24.70
CA THR A 192 -23.33 17.80 26.01
C THR A 192 -21.89 17.66 26.52
N PRO A 193 -21.57 18.08 27.76
CA PRO A 193 -20.20 17.99 28.29
C PRO A 193 -19.67 16.55 28.36
N ALA A 194 -18.36 16.37 28.12
CA ALA A 194 -17.68 15.07 28.20
C ALA A 194 -17.94 14.33 29.54
N LYS A 195 -17.97 15.06 30.67
CA LYS A 195 -18.30 14.50 31.98
C LYS A 195 -19.66 13.83 32.06
N GLN A 196 -20.65 14.34 31.30
CA GLN A 196 -21.97 13.70 31.22
C GLN A 196 -21.91 12.47 30.31
N TRP A 197 -21.23 12.53 29.17
CA TRP A 197 -21.04 11.35 28.31
C TRP A 197 -20.36 10.20 29.06
N LYS A 198 -19.38 10.51 29.90
CA LYS A 198 -18.71 9.55 30.77
C LYS A 198 -19.67 8.75 31.65
N THR A 199 -20.79 9.32 32.08
CA THR A 199 -21.72 8.63 32.99
C THR A 199 -22.44 7.46 32.34
N ILE A 200 -22.57 7.47 31.01
CA ILE A 200 -23.25 6.43 30.23
C ILE A 200 -22.27 5.59 29.40
N LEU A 201 -21.11 6.14 29.00
CA LEU A 201 -20.16 5.48 28.10
C LEU A 201 -18.93 4.88 28.80
N SER A 202 -18.69 5.22 30.08
CA SER A 202 -17.62 4.59 30.87
C SER A 202 -18.10 3.31 31.53
N PRO A 203 -17.30 2.23 31.58
CA PRO A 203 -17.66 1.02 32.32
C PRO A 203 -18.00 1.24 33.80
N GLY A 204 -17.41 2.27 34.43
CA GLY A 204 -17.72 2.66 35.81
C GLY A 204 -18.76 3.78 35.93
N GLY A 205 -19.40 4.18 34.83
CA GLY A 205 -20.42 5.23 34.82
C GLY A 205 -21.71 4.78 35.54
N PRO A 206 -22.37 5.66 36.32
CA PRO A 206 -23.55 5.28 37.11
C PRO A 206 -24.77 4.84 36.27
N GLN A 207 -24.79 5.20 34.98
CA GLN A 207 -25.88 4.89 34.05
C GLN A 207 -25.34 4.20 32.79
N THR A 208 -24.24 3.45 32.96
CA THR A 208 -23.48 2.89 31.85
C THR A 208 -24.29 1.92 30.99
N ILE A 209 -24.10 2.00 29.68
CA ILE A 209 -24.55 0.97 28.74
C ILE A 209 -23.51 -0.14 28.57
N ARG A 210 -22.27 0.06 29.03
CA ARG A 210 -21.17 -0.89 28.85
C ARG A 210 -21.43 -2.18 29.62
N ASN A 211 -21.13 -3.32 28.99
CA ASN A 211 -21.39 -4.65 29.56
C ASN A 211 -22.86 -4.90 29.95
N THR A 212 -23.79 -4.21 29.28
CA THR A 212 -25.23 -4.48 29.37
C THR A 212 -25.74 -5.01 28.02
N GLU A 213 -26.99 -5.43 27.94
CA GLU A 213 -27.64 -5.77 26.67
C GLU A 213 -27.74 -4.58 25.69
N TYR A 214 -27.57 -3.35 26.18
CA TYR A 214 -27.60 -2.11 25.40
C TYR A 214 -26.20 -1.62 24.99
N ASP A 215 -25.14 -2.40 25.25
CA ASP A 215 -23.77 -2.00 24.90
C ASP A 215 -23.62 -1.79 23.40
N SER A 216 -23.19 -0.59 23.03
CA SER A 216 -23.24 -0.09 21.65
C SER A 216 -21.94 0.63 21.30
N VAL A 217 -21.60 0.66 20.02
CA VAL A 217 -20.56 1.54 19.46
C VAL A 217 -21.14 2.94 19.32
N VAL A 218 -20.66 3.90 20.11
CA VAL A 218 -21.14 5.29 20.10
C VAL A 218 -20.06 6.21 19.54
N ILE A 219 -20.37 6.86 18.42
CA ILE A 219 -19.46 7.70 17.64
C ILE A 219 -19.85 9.18 17.82
N GLY A 220 -18.94 9.99 18.35
CA GLY A 220 -19.12 11.43 18.55
C GLY A 220 -18.70 12.27 17.35
N LEU A 221 -19.18 13.51 17.24
CA LEU A 221 -18.79 14.43 16.17
C LEU A 221 -17.52 15.21 16.55
N TRP A 222 -16.50 15.18 15.69
CA TRP A 222 -15.26 15.96 15.83
C TRP A 222 -15.32 17.23 14.98
N VAL A 223 -15.18 18.38 15.61
CA VAL A 223 -15.32 19.72 15.02
C VAL A 223 -14.05 20.56 15.18
N LYS A 224 -13.41 20.56 16.36
CA LYS A 224 -12.33 21.52 16.69
C LYS A 224 -10.96 20.83 16.78
N GLU A 225 -9.88 21.59 16.66
CA GLU A 225 -8.50 21.07 16.68
C GLU A 225 -8.14 20.27 17.94
N HIS A 226 -8.67 20.68 19.09
CA HIS A 226 -8.29 20.15 20.41
C HIS A 226 -9.41 19.35 21.10
N GLU A 227 -10.04 18.41 20.40
CA GLU A 227 -11.13 17.57 20.94
C GLU A 227 -10.69 16.18 21.42
N GLN A 228 -9.38 15.88 21.44
CA GLN A 228 -8.81 14.64 21.98
C GLN A 228 -9.33 14.37 23.40
N ASN A 229 -9.32 15.40 24.25
CA ASN A 229 -9.78 15.31 25.64
C ASN A 229 -11.29 15.11 25.74
N PHE A 230 -12.07 15.72 24.85
CA PHE A 230 -13.52 15.52 24.81
C PHE A 230 -13.86 14.07 24.48
N MET A 231 -13.18 13.49 23.48
CA MET A 231 -13.40 12.11 23.05
C MET A 231 -12.96 11.10 24.11
N THR A 232 -11.82 11.30 24.76
CA THR A 232 -11.31 10.41 25.80
C THR A 232 -12.07 10.53 27.11
N GLU A 233 -12.31 11.75 27.61
CA GLU A 233 -13.07 11.97 28.85
C GLU A 233 -14.54 11.53 28.69
N GLY A 234 -15.13 11.78 27.53
CA GLY A 234 -16.50 11.35 27.19
C GLY A 234 -16.64 9.84 27.00
N ASN A 235 -15.52 9.13 26.83
CA ASN A 235 -15.46 7.67 26.70
C ASN A 235 -16.18 7.13 25.45
N PHE A 236 -16.18 7.92 24.36
CA PHE A 236 -16.69 7.50 23.05
C PHE A 236 -15.87 6.33 22.48
N ASP A 237 -16.51 5.47 21.68
CA ASP A 237 -15.82 4.39 20.94
C ASP A 237 -15.06 4.94 19.72
N GLY A 238 -15.42 6.14 19.26
CA GLY A 238 -14.81 6.77 18.10
C GLY A 238 -15.45 8.11 17.75
N PHE A 239 -15.09 8.62 16.59
CA PHE A 239 -15.59 9.89 16.07
C PHE A 239 -15.70 9.92 14.55
N TYR A 240 -16.55 10.84 14.07
CA TYR A 240 -16.77 11.15 12.66
C TYR A 240 -16.78 12.66 12.44
N THR A 241 -16.83 13.12 11.19
CA THR A 241 -16.57 14.54 10.83
C THR A 241 -17.77 15.27 10.21
N TYR A 242 -18.79 14.53 9.75
CA TYR A 242 -20.05 14.96 9.12
C TYR A 242 -19.93 15.89 7.91
N PHE A 243 -19.43 17.12 8.08
CA PHE A 243 -19.61 18.18 7.09
C PHE A 243 -18.95 17.86 5.74
N ALA A 244 -19.73 17.98 4.66
CA ALA A 244 -19.30 17.81 3.27
C ALA A 244 -18.46 18.98 2.71
N THR A 245 -18.14 19.96 3.57
CA THR A 245 -17.42 21.18 3.20
C THR A 245 -16.01 21.12 3.77
N ASP A 246 -15.04 20.83 2.92
CA ASP A 246 -13.62 20.85 3.25
C ASP A 246 -13.24 22.25 3.76
N GLY A 247 -12.65 22.27 4.95
CA GLY A 247 -12.27 23.49 5.66
C GLY A 247 -13.38 24.15 6.50
N PHE A 248 -14.58 23.57 6.62
CA PHE A 248 -15.64 24.16 7.47
C PHE A 248 -15.32 24.03 8.96
N THR A 249 -14.76 22.89 9.36
CA THR A 249 -14.34 22.57 10.72
C THR A 249 -12.99 21.86 10.68
N TYR A 250 -12.28 21.80 11.79
CA TYR A 250 -11.01 21.06 11.84
C TYR A 250 -11.18 19.59 11.43
N GLY A 251 -12.29 18.96 11.85
CA GLY A 251 -12.60 17.58 11.51
C GLY A 251 -12.94 17.37 10.02
N SER A 252 -13.61 18.33 9.38
CA SER A 252 -13.95 18.24 7.95
C SER A 252 -12.83 18.69 7.01
N THR A 253 -11.72 19.23 7.53
CA THR A 253 -10.55 19.56 6.72
C THR A 253 -9.76 18.30 6.38
N ILE A 254 -9.73 17.92 5.10
CA ILE A 254 -9.15 16.63 4.66
C ILE A 254 -7.64 16.50 4.96
N SER A 255 -6.91 17.62 5.01
CA SER A 255 -5.48 17.62 5.34
C SER A 255 -5.18 17.21 6.78
N ASN A 256 -6.19 17.23 7.67
CA ASN A 256 -6.05 16.86 9.08
C ASN A 256 -6.33 15.37 9.32
N TRP A 257 -6.94 14.66 8.36
CA TRP A 257 -7.34 13.27 8.53
C TRP A 257 -6.20 12.30 8.84
N PRO A 258 -4.98 12.43 8.29
CA PRO A 258 -3.86 11.58 8.70
C PRO A 258 -3.54 11.66 10.20
N GLY A 259 -3.51 12.88 10.76
CA GLY A 259 -3.27 13.09 12.19
C GLY A 259 -4.43 12.62 13.07
N LEU A 260 -5.67 12.79 12.61
CA LEU A 260 -6.85 12.25 13.30
C LEU A 260 -6.87 10.72 13.31
N ALA A 261 -6.50 10.09 12.19
CA ALA A 261 -6.40 8.64 12.06
C ALA A 261 -5.30 8.07 12.96
N GLU A 262 -4.11 8.69 12.97
CA GLU A 262 -3.01 8.31 13.84
C GLU A 262 -3.41 8.42 15.32
N TRP A 263 -4.03 9.53 15.72
CA TRP A 263 -4.50 9.70 17.10
C TRP A 263 -5.55 8.65 17.48
N ALA A 264 -6.49 8.36 16.57
CA ALA A 264 -7.53 7.36 16.81
C ALA A 264 -6.92 5.97 17.02
N GLN A 265 -5.96 5.58 16.18
CA GLN A 265 -5.23 4.30 16.31
C GLN A 265 -4.48 4.21 17.64
N GLN A 266 -3.77 5.27 18.04
CA GLN A 266 -3.03 5.32 19.31
C GLN A 266 -3.91 5.24 20.56
N ASN A 267 -5.19 5.60 20.43
CA ASN A 267 -6.14 5.69 21.55
C ASN A 267 -7.29 4.67 21.48
N ASP A 268 -7.15 3.66 20.62
CA ASP A 268 -8.16 2.61 20.38
C ASP A 268 -9.56 3.21 20.09
N LYS A 269 -9.59 4.14 19.13
CA LYS A 269 -10.80 4.83 18.67
C LYS A 269 -11.07 4.51 17.21
N LEU A 270 -12.35 4.41 16.86
CA LEU A 270 -12.79 4.37 15.46
C LEU A 270 -12.78 5.80 14.89
N PHE A 271 -11.97 6.04 13.86
CA PHE A 271 -12.08 7.24 13.04
C PHE A 271 -12.92 6.96 11.79
N ILE A 272 -13.94 7.78 11.56
CA ILE A 272 -14.87 7.64 10.44
C ILE A 272 -14.93 8.96 9.66
N PRO A 273 -14.03 9.19 8.68
CA PRO A 273 -14.09 10.39 7.86
C PRO A 273 -15.40 10.43 7.07
N SER A 274 -16.01 11.61 7.03
CA SER A 274 -17.21 11.89 6.25
C SER A 274 -16.86 12.59 4.94
N VAL A 275 -17.30 12.03 3.82
CA VAL A 275 -17.09 12.56 2.47
C VAL A 275 -18.41 13.00 1.84
N GLY A 276 -18.39 14.01 0.98
CA GLY A 276 -19.56 14.54 0.31
C GLY A 276 -19.24 15.08 -1.09
N PRO A 277 -20.22 15.09 -2.00
CA PRO A 277 -20.01 15.47 -3.40
C PRO A 277 -19.85 16.98 -3.62
N GLY A 278 -20.13 17.79 -2.60
CA GLY A 278 -20.14 19.25 -2.60
C GLY A 278 -21.16 19.76 -1.58
N TYR A 279 -21.35 21.08 -1.52
CA TYR A 279 -22.26 21.72 -0.57
C TYR A 279 -22.85 23.01 -1.15
N ILE A 280 -24.16 23.20 -1.02
CA ILE A 280 -24.86 24.45 -1.32
C ILE A 280 -26.23 24.46 -0.65
N ASP A 281 -26.48 25.47 0.19
CA ASP A 281 -27.72 25.63 0.94
C ASP A 281 -28.37 27.00 0.74
N LEU A 282 -27.99 27.73 -0.31
CA LEU A 282 -28.40 29.12 -0.54
C LEU A 282 -29.89 29.31 -0.69
N ARG A 283 -30.62 28.27 -1.14
CA ARG A 283 -32.08 28.29 -1.16
C ARG A 283 -32.67 28.50 0.22
N ILE A 284 -32.15 27.85 1.26
CA ILE A 284 -32.69 27.94 2.63
C ILE A 284 -31.85 28.84 3.55
N ARG A 285 -30.58 29.10 3.24
CA ARG A 285 -29.68 29.99 3.99
C ARG A 285 -28.93 30.92 3.02
N PRO A 286 -29.60 31.96 2.46
CA PRO A 286 -29.01 32.83 1.43
C PRO A 286 -27.71 33.54 1.83
N TRP A 287 -27.45 33.64 3.14
CA TRP A 287 -26.27 34.28 3.72
C TRP A 287 -25.04 33.36 3.81
N ASN A 288 -25.16 32.06 3.45
CA ASN A 288 -24.15 31.04 3.76
C ASN A 288 -23.19 30.71 2.59
N ASN A 289 -23.09 31.58 1.58
CA ASN A 289 -22.32 31.32 0.36
C ASN A 289 -20.82 31.01 0.58
N VAL A 290 -20.24 31.45 1.70
CA VAL A 290 -18.83 31.17 2.03
C VAL A 290 -18.54 29.66 2.17
N ASN A 291 -19.56 28.88 2.51
CA ASN A 291 -19.45 27.43 2.73
C ASN A 291 -19.79 26.61 1.49
N THR A 292 -20.24 27.26 0.40
CA THR A 292 -20.50 26.59 -0.87
C THR A 292 -19.24 25.87 -1.37
N ARG A 293 -19.40 24.63 -1.81
CA ARG A 293 -18.38 23.83 -2.50
C ARG A 293 -18.98 23.29 -3.78
N ASP A 294 -18.49 23.80 -4.90
CA ASP A 294 -18.88 23.33 -6.23
C ASP A 294 -18.49 21.86 -6.39
N ARG A 295 -19.36 21.06 -7.00
CA ARG A 295 -19.10 19.63 -7.16
C ARG A 295 -17.99 19.33 -8.17
N GLN A 296 -17.58 20.31 -8.98
CA GLN A 296 -16.50 20.26 -9.97
C GLN A 296 -16.59 19.05 -10.89
N ASN A 297 -17.81 18.75 -11.39
CA ASN A 297 -18.10 17.57 -12.20
C ASN A 297 -17.63 16.25 -11.55
N GLY A 298 -17.65 16.18 -10.21
CA GLY A 298 -17.21 15.04 -9.41
C GLY A 298 -15.79 15.13 -8.85
N ALA A 299 -14.95 16.04 -9.36
CA ALA A 299 -13.57 16.15 -8.89
C ALA A 299 -13.46 16.56 -7.42
N TYR A 300 -14.45 17.26 -6.87
CA TYR A 300 -14.52 17.55 -5.44
C TYR A 300 -14.69 16.25 -4.63
N TYR A 301 -15.69 15.45 -5.00
CA TYR A 301 -15.99 14.17 -4.34
C TYR A 301 -14.81 13.20 -4.41
N ASP A 302 -14.12 13.20 -5.54
CA ASP A 302 -12.94 12.36 -5.77
C ASP A 302 -11.79 12.67 -4.83
N ARG A 303 -11.56 13.96 -4.54
CA ARG A 303 -10.51 14.37 -3.59
C ARG A 303 -10.85 13.95 -2.17
N GLU A 304 -12.10 14.11 -1.76
CA GLU A 304 -12.53 13.71 -0.42
C GLU A 304 -12.43 12.18 -0.25
N PHE A 305 -12.93 11.39 -1.20
CA PHE A 305 -12.78 9.93 -1.11
C PHE A 305 -11.32 9.47 -1.13
N ALA A 306 -10.49 10.05 -2.00
CA ALA A 306 -9.06 9.72 -2.04
C ALA A 306 -8.38 10.02 -0.70
N ALA A 307 -8.66 11.18 -0.10
CA ALA A 307 -8.12 11.55 1.21
C ALA A 307 -8.65 10.63 2.33
N ALA A 308 -9.92 10.26 2.28
CA ALA A 308 -10.52 9.36 3.27
C ALA A 308 -9.83 8.00 3.20
N ILE A 309 -9.74 7.38 2.03
CA ILE A 309 -9.08 6.07 1.85
C ILE A 309 -7.61 6.14 2.28
N ALA A 310 -6.88 7.20 1.90
CA ALA A 310 -5.48 7.38 2.26
C ALA A 310 -5.24 7.49 3.78
N SER A 311 -6.24 7.88 4.57
CA SER A 311 -6.17 7.88 6.04
C SER A 311 -6.34 6.49 6.67
N GLY A 312 -6.55 5.43 5.87
CA GLY A 312 -6.72 4.05 6.33
C GLY A 312 -7.90 3.79 7.28
N PRO A 313 -9.10 4.37 7.08
CA PRO A 313 -10.17 4.30 8.07
C PRO A 313 -10.86 2.93 8.07
N PRO A 314 -11.34 2.44 9.23
CA PRO A 314 -12.12 1.20 9.31
C PRO A 314 -13.54 1.31 8.71
N ILE A 315 -14.09 2.53 8.63
CA ILE A 315 -15.40 2.86 8.05
C ILE A 315 -15.29 4.23 7.37
N ILE A 316 -15.96 4.42 6.23
CA ILE A 316 -16.17 5.75 5.61
C ILE A 316 -17.65 6.10 5.69
N SER A 317 -17.97 7.34 6.06
CA SER A 317 -19.36 7.84 5.98
C SER A 317 -19.54 8.83 4.83
N ILE A 318 -20.74 8.87 4.25
CA ILE A 318 -21.10 9.74 3.13
C ILE A 318 -22.14 10.75 3.61
N THR A 319 -21.81 12.03 3.49
CA THR A 319 -22.68 13.18 3.68
C THR A 319 -23.03 13.75 2.31
N SER A 320 -24.13 13.35 1.69
CA SER A 320 -25.21 12.52 2.23
C SER A 320 -25.89 11.68 1.15
N PHE A 321 -26.78 10.76 1.53
CA PHE A 321 -27.70 10.17 0.55
C PHE A 321 -28.64 11.25 0.01
N ASN A 322 -29.39 11.93 0.88
CA ASN A 322 -30.50 12.81 0.48
C ASN A 322 -30.74 14.06 1.34
N GLU A 323 -29.70 14.70 1.88
CA GLU A 323 -29.85 16.04 2.49
C GLU A 323 -29.98 17.11 1.41
N TRP A 324 -31.18 17.20 0.80
CA TRP A 324 -31.44 18.10 -0.32
C TRP A 324 -31.28 19.58 0.05
N HIS A 325 -31.51 19.95 1.30
CA HIS A 325 -31.45 21.34 1.73
C HIS A 325 -30.02 21.90 1.74
N GLU A 326 -29.03 21.02 1.88
CA GLU A 326 -27.61 21.40 1.93
C GLU A 326 -26.85 21.05 0.65
N GLY A 327 -27.55 20.49 -0.36
CA GLY A 327 -26.96 20.22 -1.65
C GLY A 327 -25.87 19.15 -1.62
N THR A 328 -25.81 18.33 -0.55
CA THR A 328 -24.78 17.30 -0.32
C THR A 328 -25.19 15.91 -0.82
N GLN A 329 -26.39 15.77 -1.37
CA GLN A 329 -26.97 14.49 -1.75
C GLN A 329 -26.22 13.80 -2.90
N ILE A 330 -26.04 12.48 -2.82
CA ILE A 330 -25.69 11.62 -3.96
C ILE A 330 -26.93 11.09 -4.69
N GLU A 331 -28.11 11.22 -4.09
CA GLU A 331 -29.39 10.87 -4.73
C GLU A 331 -29.56 11.62 -6.07
N PRO A 332 -30.03 10.95 -7.15
CA PRO A 332 -30.10 11.56 -8.48
C PRO A 332 -30.87 12.88 -8.56
N ALA A 333 -30.22 13.91 -9.11
CA ALA A 333 -30.82 15.20 -9.41
C ALA A 333 -31.04 15.38 -10.92
N VAL A 334 -32.08 16.13 -11.31
CA VAL A 334 -32.44 16.37 -12.71
C VAL A 334 -32.49 17.86 -13.06
N PRO A 335 -32.19 18.23 -14.32
CA PRO A 335 -32.38 19.60 -14.79
C PRO A 335 -33.84 20.05 -14.61
N LYS A 336 -34.04 21.17 -13.90
CA LYS A 336 -35.37 21.78 -13.74
C LYS A 336 -35.29 23.30 -13.74
N ARG A 337 -36.31 23.93 -14.30
CA ARG A 337 -36.48 25.39 -14.28
C ARG A 337 -37.91 25.75 -13.93
N ILE A 338 -38.06 26.70 -13.03
CA ILE A 338 -39.29 27.47 -12.77
C ILE A 338 -39.05 28.93 -13.19
N PRO A 339 -40.07 29.79 -13.32
CA PRO A 339 -39.91 31.15 -13.84
C PRO A 339 -38.77 31.96 -13.19
N ASP A 340 -38.63 31.86 -11.86
CA ASP A 340 -37.66 32.66 -11.10
C ASP A 340 -36.42 31.89 -10.62
N PHE A 341 -36.25 30.63 -11.05
CA PHE A 341 -35.10 29.82 -10.63
C PHE A 341 -34.76 28.68 -11.58
N LYS A 342 -33.46 28.49 -11.81
CA LYS A 342 -32.90 27.31 -12.45
C LYS A 342 -32.24 26.47 -11.37
N TYR A 343 -32.73 25.25 -11.15
CA TYR A 343 -32.10 24.31 -10.23
C TYR A 343 -30.75 23.88 -10.80
N LEU A 344 -29.81 23.61 -9.88
CA LEU A 344 -28.58 22.92 -10.22
C LEU A 344 -28.89 21.46 -10.56
N ASP A 345 -28.01 20.87 -11.36
CA ASP A 345 -28.09 19.49 -11.83
C ASP A 345 -26.67 18.92 -11.94
N TYR A 346 -26.54 17.68 -12.41
CA TYR A 346 -25.25 16.97 -12.47
C TYR A 346 -24.54 17.08 -13.82
N SER A 347 -25.01 17.97 -14.70
CA SER A 347 -24.40 18.18 -16.01
C SER A 347 -22.90 18.48 -15.89
N PRO A 348 -22.05 17.94 -16.79
CA PRO A 348 -22.42 17.22 -18.00
C PRO A 348 -22.76 15.73 -17.80
N HIS A 349 -22.78 15.25 -16.54
CA HIS A 349 -23.03 13.85 -16.24
C HIS A 349 -24.53 13.55 -16.10
N GLU A 350 -24.86 12.26 -16.23
CA GLU A 350 -26.22 11.74 -16.01
C GLU A 350 -26.63 11.84 -14.53
N PRO A 351 -27.94 11.85 -14.22
CA PRO A 351 -28.46 11.96 -12.85
C PRO A 351 -27.88 10.92 -11.87
N GLU A 352 -27.54 9.72 -12.34
CA GLU A 352 -27.01 8.64 -11.50
C GLU A 352 -25.49 8.71 -11.24
N TYR A 353 -24.80 9.71 -11.79
CA TYR A 353 -23.35 9.83 -11.73
C TYR A 353 -22.77 9.68 -10.32
N TYR A 354 -23.34 10.34 -9.31
CA TYR A 354 -22.80 10.26 -7.95
C TYR A 354 -23.01 8.89 -7.31
N LEU A 355 -24.07 8.16 -7.67
CA LEU A 355 -24.24 6.77 -7.23
C LEU A 355 -23.15 5.88 -7.83
N ASP A 356 -22.93 5.97 -9.15
CA ASP A 356 -21.89 5.20 -9.83
C ASP A 356 -20.48 5.57 -9.33
N ARG A 357 -20.27 6.86 -9.04
CA ARG A 357 -18.99 7.35 -8.54
C ARG A 357 -18.74 6.90 -7.12
N THR A 358 -19.77 6.85 -6.27
CA THR A 358 -19.66 6.20 -4.95
C THR A 358 -19.28 4.73 -5.12
N GLY A 359 -19.96 3.97 -6.00
CA GLY A 359 -19.62 2.57 -6.27
C GLY A 359 -18.15 2.36 -6.67
N TYR A 360 -17.63 3.21 -7.57
CA TYR A 360 -16.21 3.24 -7.95
C TYR A 360 -15.27 3.42 -6.75
N TRP A 361 -15.57 4.36 -5.85
CA TRP A 361 -14.74 4.62 -4.67
C TRP A 361 -14.87 3.54 -3.60
N VAL A 362 -16.03 2.93 -3.45
CA VAL A 362 -16.22 1.76 -2.58
C VAL A 362 -15.36 0.59 -3.06
N ASP A 363 -15.32 0.32 -4.37
CA ASP A 363 -14.45 -0.75 -4.90
C ASP A 363 -12.98 -0.48 -4.59
N ARG A 364 -12.50 0.77 -4.74
CA ARG A 364 -11.12 1.15 -4.37
C ARG A 364 -10.86 1.08 -2.87
N TYR A 365 -11.85 1.42 -2.05
CA TYR A 365 -11.75 1.29 -0.59
C TYR A 365 -11.66 -0.19 -0.18
N ILE A 366 -12.45 -1.06 -0.80
CA ILE A 366 -12.33 -2.51 -0.62
C ILE A 366 -10.93 -2.96 -1.04
N GLU A 367 -10.45 -2.60 -2.23
CA GLU A 367 -9.09 -2.93 -2.68
C GLU A 367 -8.03 -2.48 -1.67
N HIS A 368 -8.14 -1.27 -1.12
CA HIS A 368 -7.19 -0.73 -0.13
C HIS A 368 -7.24 -1.47 1.21
N THR A 369 -8.43 -1.77 1.73
CA THR A 369 -8.62 -2.48 3.01
C THR A 369 -8.35 -3.99 2.92
N THR A 370 -8.58 -4.59 1.75
CA THR A 370 -8.27 -5.99 1.46
C THR A 370 -6.83 -6.20 1.01
N ALA A 371 -6.15 -5.14 0.56
CA ALA A 371 -4.70 -5.07 0.44
C ALA A 371 -4.01 -5.01 1.81
N ARG A 372 -4.46 -5.85 2.76
CA ARG A 372 -3.59 -6.31 3.84
C ARG A 372 -2.41 -6.96 3.14
N SER A 373 -1.20 -6.46 3.37
CA SER A 373 -0.01 -7.12 2.87
C SER A 373 -0.07 -8.56 3.35
N THR A 374 -0.23 -9.51 2.43
CA THR A 374 -0.35 -10.92 2.78
C THR A 374 0.92 -11.28 3.54
N LYS A 375 0.74 -11.70 4.79
CA LYS A 375 1.86 -11.97 5.68
C LYS A 375 2.38 -13.36 5.39
N TYR A 376 3.69 -13.49 5.33
CA TYR A 376 4.31 -14.80 5.15
C TYR A 376 5.50 -15.04 6.06
N ILE A 377 5.71 -16.32 6.38
CA ILE A 377 6.88 -16.80 7.13
C ILE A 377 7.63 -17.83 6.29
N ILE A 378 8.96 -17.77 6.35
CA ILE A 378 9.84 -18.75 5.70
C ILE A 378 10.37 -19.74 6.74
N VAL A 379 10.25 -21.03 6.47
CA VAL A 379 10.87 -22.11 7.24
C VAL A 379 11.91 -22.79 6.35
N VAL A 380 13.19 -22.67 6.71
CA VAL A 380 14.28 -23.31 5.97
C VAL A 380 14.71 -24.55 6.76
N THR A 381 14.76 -25.71 6.11
CA THR A 381 15.17 -26.97 6.76
C THR A 381 16.45 -27.51 6.13
N GLY A 382 17.37 -27.96 6.99
CA GLY A 382 18.66 -28.52 6.61
C GLY A 382 19.66 -28.43 7.76
N GLY A 383 20.10 -29.57 8.29
CA GLY A 383 21.07 -29.63 9.40
C GLY A 383 22.42 -28.96 9.10
N GLU A 384 22.79 -28.85 7.82
CA GLU A 384 23.99 -28.18 7.37
C GLU A 384 23.95 -26.64 7.51
N LEU A 385 22.73 -26.07 7.49
CA LEU A 385 22.53 -24.65 7.79
C LEU A 385 22.74 -24.37 9.28
N LEU A 386 22.21 -25.25 10.14
CA LEU A 386 22.35 -25.13 11.59
C LEU A 386 23.79 -25.38 12.06
N SER A 387 24.55 -26.21 11.35
CA SER A 387 25.99 -26.42 11.59
C SER A 387 26.89 -25.39 10.92
N GLY A 388 26.33 -24.45 10.16
CA GLY A 388 27.07 -23.32 9.56
C GLY A 388 27.98 -23.71 8.41
N VAL A 389 27.69 -24.81 7.70
CA VAL A 389 28.47 -25.25 6.53
C VAL A 389 28.38 -24.23 5.40
N TYR A 390 27.21 -23.64 5.20
CA TYR A 390 26.99 -22.49 4.33
C TYR A 390 25.85 -21.61 4.87
N PRO A 391 25.85 -20.30 4.55
CA PRO A 391 24.80 -19.38 4.99
C PRO A 391 23.47 -19.63 4.26
N ASP A 392 22.36 -19.32 4.94
CA ASP A 392 21.03 -19.32 4.32
C ASP A 392 20.91 -18.24 3.23
N GLY A 393 20.93 -18.69 1.97
CA GLY A 393 20.64 -17.84 0.81
C GLY A 393 19.17 -17.90 0.35
N HIS A 394 18.35 -18.80 0.91
CA HIS A 394 16.97 -19.03 0.49
C HIS A 394 16.09 -17.87 0.96
N THR A 395 16.19 -17.52 2.25
CA THR A 395 15.45 -16.39 2.84
C THR A 395 15.72 -15.09 2.09
N TYR A 396 17.00 -14.79 1.82
CA TYR A 396 17.40 -13.60 1.05
C TYR A 396 16.72 -13.57 -0.33
N PHE A 397 16.79 -14.67 -1.07
CA PHE A 397 16.25 -14.73 -2.43
C PHE A 397 14.71 -14.61 -2.45
N ILE A 398 14.02 -15.33 -1.58
CA ILE A 398 12.54 -15.33 -1.53
C ILE A 398 12.04 -13.94 -1.13
N THR A 399 12.60 -13.35 -0.07
CA THR A 399 12.20 -12.01 0.39
C THR A 399 12.45 -10.93 -0.67
N LYS A 400 13.61 -10.96 -1.33
CA LYS A 400 13.91 -10.05 -2.44
C LYS A 400 12.93 -10.20 -3.60
N THR A 401 12.46 -11.41 -3.87
CA THR A 401 11.56 -11.71 -5.00
C THR A 401 10.11 -11.39 -4.70
N LEU A 402 9.64 -11.64 -3.47
CA LEU A 402 8.23 -11.47 -3.10
C LEU A 402 7.89 -10.07 -2.62
N ARG A 403 8.84 -9.32 -2.06
CA ARG A 403 8.60 -7.96 -1.56
C ARG A 403 7.98 -7.00 -2.61
N PRO A 404 8.41 -6.99 -3.89
CA PRO A 404 7.77 -6.16 -4.92
C PRO A 404 6.29 -6.49 -5.15
N LEU A 405 5.83 -7.70 -4.81
CA LEU A 405 4.43 -8.13 -4.98
C LEU A 405 3.50 -7.61 -3.88
N GLY A 406 4.01 -6.81 -2.93
CA GLY A 406 3.24 -6.33 -1.78
C GLY A 406 3.06 -7.37 -0.68
N LEU A 407 3.88 -8.43 -0.65
CA LEU A 407 3.92 -9.45 0.41
C LEU A 407 4.84 -9.03 1.56
N GLU A 408 4.41 -9.24 2.81
CA GLU A 408 5.17 -8.87 4.01
C GLU A 408 5.77 -10.12 4.66
N CYS A 409 7.09 -10.22 4.67
CA CYS A 409 7.80 -11.27 5.41
C CYS A 409 7.81 -10.90 6.90
N VAL A 410 7.03 -11.59 7.72
CA VAL A 410 6.92 -11.31 9.17
C VAL A 410 7.86 -12.18 10.01
N GLY A 411 8.53 -13.16 9.40
CA GLY A 411 9.55 -13.96 10.07
C GLY A 411 10.21 -14.98 9.15
N SER A 412 11.38 -15.46 9.59
CA SER A 412 12.06 -16.60 8.98
C SER A 412 12.72 -17.44 10.07
N MET A 413 12.73 -18.76 9.92
CA MET A 413 13.38 -19.67 10.85
C MET A 413 14.12 -20.78 10.12
N SER A 414 15.24 -21.22 10.69
CA SER A 414 15.99 -22.39 10.23
C SER A 414 15.81 -23.52 11.24
N VAL A 415 15.44 -24.72 10.77
CA VAL A 415 15.20 -25.90 11.61
C VAL A 415 15.95 -27.12 11.08
N ASP A 416 16.16 -28.11 11.95
CA ASP A 416 16.82 -29.36 11.60
C ASP A 416 15.87 -30.24 10.76
N ASP A 417 16.41 -31.29 10.14
CA ASP A 417 15.66 -32.30 9.40
C ASP A 417 14.95 -33.28 10.35
N LYS A 418 14.19 -32.75 11.32
CA LYS A 418 13.46 -33.50 12.35
C LYS A 418 11.99 -33.14 12.36
N GLN A 419 11.14 -34.17 12.45
CA GLN A 419 9.69 -34.03 12.42
C GLN A 419 9.17 -33.07 13.52
N ALA A 420 9.69 -33.19 14.75
CA ALA A 420 9.26 -32.35 15.87
C ALA A 420 9.56 -30.86 15.60
N ASP A 421 10.79 -30.57 15.16
CA ASP A 421 11.26 -29.21 14.89
C ASP A 421 10.47 -28.57 13.74
N LEU A 422 10.19 -29.33 12.67
CA LEU A 422 9.35 -28.87 11.55
C LEU A 422 7.91 -28.58 12.00
N VAL A 423 7.29 -29.45 12.81
CA VAL A 423 5.91 -29.26 13.28
C VAL A 423 5.80 -28.04 14.21
N GLU A 424 6.77 -27.84 15.10
CA GLU A 424 6.81 -26.66 15.98
C GLU A 424 6.94 -25.37 15.17
N ALA A 425 7.86 -25.36 14.19
CA ALA A 425 8.04 -24.25 13.26
C ALA A 425 6.78 -23.93 12.46
N LEU A 426 6.13 -24.96 11.90
CA LEU A 426 4.89 -24.82 11.14
C LEU A 426 3.75 -24.29 12.00
N SER A 427 3.64 -24.76 13.25
CA SER A 427 2.61 -24.30 14.19
C SER A 427 2.77 -22.80 14.49
N TYR A 428 4.01 -22.37 14.76
CA TYR A 428 4.30 -20.95 14.97
C TYR A 428 4.05 -20.12 13.70
N ALA A 429 4.47 -20.63 12.54
CA ALA A 429 4.35 -19.92 11.28
C ALA A 429 2.88 -19.72 10.87
N ALA A 430 2.06 -20.77 10.98
CA ALA A 430 0.65 -20.74 10.61
C ALA A 430 -0.20 -19.85 11.53
N ASP A 431 0.19 -19.65 12.79
CA ASP A 431 -0.48 -18.72 13.71
C ASP A 431 -0.24 -17.24 13.34
N LYS A 432 0.86 -16.94 12.65
CA LYS A 432 1.35 -15.57 12.43
C LYS A 432 1.19 -15.07 11.00
N ALA A 433 0.90 -15.95 10.05
CA ALA A 433 0.95 -15.63 8.63
C ALA A 433 -0.09 -16.41 7.82
N ASP A 434 -0.62 -15.76 6.78
CA ASP A 434 -1.56 -16.36 5.83
C ASP A 434 -0.87 -17.37 4.88
N LEU A 435 0.45 -17.21 4.70
CA LEU A 435 1.31 -18.01 3.84
C LEU A 435 2.55 -18.51 4.59
N VAL A 436 2.80 -19.82 4.56
CA VAL A 436 4.04 -20.41 5.07
C VAL A 436 4.83 -21.00 3.89
N ILE A 437 6.09 -20.61 3.75
CA ILE A 437 6.98 -21.12 2.70
C ILE A 437 8.07 -21.95 3.35
N VAL A 438 8.03 -23.26 3.14
CA VAL A 438 9.07 -24.20 3.56
C VAL A 438 10.05 -24.44 2.42
N THR A 439 11.36 -24.44 2.69
CA THR A 439 12.38 -24.76 1.69
C THR A 439 13.37 -25.79 2.22
N GLY A 440 13.70 -26.79 1.40
CA GLY A 440 14.55 -27.92 1.81
C GLY A 440 13.76 -29.20 2.08
N GLY A 441 14.47 -30.32 2.29
CA GLY A 441 13.89 -31.62 2.68
C GLY A 441 12.90 -32.26 1.69
N LEU A 442 12.96 -31.89 0.40
CA LEU A 442 12.15 -32.48 -0.69
C LEU A 442 12.93 -33.47 -1.57
N GLY A 443 14.18 -33.80 -1.23
CA GLY A 443 14.97 -34.79 -1.95
C GLY A 443 14.44 -36.23 -1.81
N PRO A 444 15.14 -37.23 -2.36
CA PRO A 444 14.73 -38.63 -2.33
C PRO A 444 15.22 -39.42 -1.10
N THR A 445 15.96 -38.81 -0.19
CA THR A 445 16.63 -39.52 0.92
C THR A 445 15.72 -39.68 2.13
N ASP A 446 16.13 -40.49 3.11
CA ASP A 446 15.37 -40.69 4.35
C ASP A 446 15.39 -39.46 5.27
N ASN A 447 16.37 -38.55 5.08
CA ASN A 447 16.42 -37.27 5.77
C ASN A 447 15.46 -36.23 5.15
N ASP A 448 14.96 -36.47 3.92
CA ASP A 448 14.01 -35.59 3.25
C ASP A 448 12.57 -35.86 3.72
N ILE A 449 12.23 -35.30 4.89
CA ILE A 449 10.98 -35.55 5.61
C ILE A 449 9.91 -34.45 5.47
N THR A 450 10.19 -33.35 4.75
CA THR A 450 9.31 -32.17 4.68
C THR A 450 7.92 -32.51 4.16
N ARG A 451 7.81 -33.45 3.22
CA ARG A 451 6.53 -33.91 2.66
C ARG A 451 5.65 -34.55 3.71
N GLU A 452 6.21 -35.52 4.43
CA GLU A 452 5.52 -36.27 5.47
C GLU A 452 5.18 -35.35 6.65
N ALA A 453 6.08 -34.43 6.99
CA ALA A 453 5.85 -33.42 8.02
C ALA A 453 4.64 -32.54 7.71
N LEU A 454 4.58 -31.99 6.49
CA LEU A 454 3.48 -31.15 6.04
C LEU A 454 2.17 -31.92 5.92
N SER A 455 2.20 -33.15 5.41
CA SER A 455 1.02 -34.01 5.34
C SER A 455 0.44 -34.31 6.72
N GLY A 456 1.31 -34.64 7.69
CA GLY A 456 0.90 -34.88 9.08
C GLY A 456 0.38 -33.62 9.79
N PHE A 457 1.00 -32.46 9.53
CA PHE A 457 0.59 -31.19 10.13
C PHE A 457 -0.75 -30.66 9.59
N THR A 458 -0.94 -30.74 8.27
CA THR A 458 -2.15 -30.22 7.60
C THR A 458 -3.31 -31.21 7.63
N GLY A 459 -3.04 -32.50 7.86
CA GLY A 459 -4.02 -33.57 7.71
C GLY A 459 -4.32 -33.93 6.23
N ILE A 460 -3.70 -33.24 5.27
CA ILE A 460 -3.90 -33.49 3.84
C ILE A 460 -2.97 -34.62 3.40
N THR A 461 -3.56 -35.68 2.85
CA THR A 461 -2.79 -36.85 2.41
C THR A 461 -2.03 -36.60 1.11
N LEU A 462 -0.93 -37.31 0.91
CA LEU A 462 -0.15 -37.29 -0.31
C LEU A 462 -0.50 -38.48 -1.21
N LYS A 463 -0.66 -38.24 -2.51
CA LYS A 463 -0.94 -39.28 -3.52
C LYS A 463 -0.04 -39.11 -4.74
N GLU A 464 0.40 -40.23 -5.29
CA GLU A 464 1.15 -40.27 -6.55
C GLU A 464 0.37 -39.58 -7.67
N HIS A 465 1.01 -38.61 -8.32
CA HIS A 465 0.44 -37.89 -9.46
C HIS A 465 0.92 -38.52 -10.78
N PRO A 466 0.00 -38.99 -11.65
CA PRO A 466 0.37 -39.70 -12.89
C PRO A 466 1.33 -38.92 -13.78
N ASP A 467 1.11 -37.61 -13.97
CA ASP A 467 1.96 -36.79 -14.84
C ASP A 467 3.36 -36.61 -14.28
N VAL A 468 3.49 -36.41 -12.96
CA VAL A 468 4.79 -36.25 -12.29
C VAL A 468 5.56 -37.57 -12.33
N LEU A 469 4.87 -38.69 -12.15
CA LEU A 469 5.43 -40.03 -12.30
C LEU A 469 5.95 -40.28 -13.72
N GLN A 470 5.17 -39.94 -14.74
CA GLN A 470 5.58 -40.09 -16.14
C GLN A 470 6.78 -39.19 -16.47
N GLU A 471 6.78 -37.95 -16.00
CA GLU A 471 7.89 -37.03 -16.21
C GLU A 471 9.17 -37.51 -15.52
N MET A 472 9.06 -38.01 -14.29
CA MET A 472 10.18 -38.61 -13.55
C MET A 472 10.73 -39.84 -14.27
N ALA A 473 9.85 -40.75 -14.71
CA ALA A 473 10.22 -41.95 -15.45
C ALA A 473 10.95 -41.59 -16.77
N ARG A 474 10.43 -40.58 -17.51
CA ARG A 474 11.07 -40.04 -18.72
C ARG A 474 12.45 -39.47 -18.43
N ARG A 475 12.60 -38.68 -17.36
CA ARG A 475 13.88 -38.06 -16.95
C ARG A 475 14.95 -39.13 -16.69
N PHE A 476 14.57 -40.24 -16.06
CA PHE A 476 15.48 -41.37 -15.79
C PHE A 476 15.51 -42.44 -16.89
N ARG A 477 14.80 -42.24 -18.01
CA ARG A 477 14.73 -43.16 -19.16
C ARG A 477 14.30 -44.58 -18.77
N VAL A 478 13.32 -44.68 -17.87
CA VAL A 478 12.71 -45.95 -17.42
C VAL A 478 11.19 -45.91 -17.60
N SER A 479 10.53 -47.06 -17.54
CA SER A 479 9.07 -47.10 -17.40
C SER A 479 8.65 -46.73 -15.97
N PRO A 480 7.45 -46.16 -15.76
CA PRO A 480 6.92 -45.84 -14.42
C PRO A 480 7.04 -47.00 -13.42
N ASP A 481 6.77 -48.24 -13.85
CA ASP A 481 6.84 -49.44 -12.99
C ASP A 481 8.25 -49.80 -12.52
N ARG A 482 9.28 -49.32 -13.24
CA ARG A 482 10.69 -49.58 -12.92
C ARG A 482 11.34 -48.44 -12.14
N LEU A 483 10.59 -47.40 -11.79
CA LEU A 483 11.10 -46.29 -11.01
C LEU A 483 11.38 -46.74 -9.58
N ARG A 484 12.59 -46.45 -9.07
CA ARG A 484 12.99 -46.80 -7.70
C ARG A 484 12.08 -46.10 -6.68
N ALA A 485 11.74 -46.80 -5.59
CA ALA A 485 10.79 -46.32 -4.58
C ALA A 485 11.15 -44.93 -4.00
N ASN A 486 12.44 -44.68 -3.77
CA ASN A 486 12.94 -43.41 -3.24
C ASN A 486 12.77 -42.21 -4.21
N LEU A 487 12.75 -42.45 -5.52
CA LEU A 487 12.42 -41.44 -6.53
C LEU A 487 10.90 -41.33 -6.71
N ARG A 488 10.21 -42.46 -6.62
CA ARG A 488 8.76 -42.55 -6.77
C ARG A 488 8.01 -41.74 -5.70
N ARG A 489 8.50 -41.69 -4.46
CA ARG A 489 7.91 -40.82 -3.42
C ARG A 489 7.94 -39.32 -3.77
N GLN A 490 8.91 -38.86 -4.57
CA GLN A 490 8.95 -37.45 -5.04
C GLN A 490 7.87 -37.11 -6.07
N THR A 491 7.08 -38.09 -6.51
CA THR A 491 5.96 -37.92 -7.44
C THR A 491 4.61 -37.76 -6.73
N GLN A 492 4.62 -37.82 -5.40
CA GLN A 492 3.43 -37.64 -4.59
C GLN A 492 3.14 -36.15 -4.39
N VAL A 493 1.87 -35.78 -4.55
CA VAL A 493 1.35 -34.42 -4.38
C VAL A 493 0.16 -34.42 -3.42
N PRO A 494 -0.20 -33.28 -2.82
CA PRO A 494 -1.33 -33.20 -1.90
C PRO A 494 -2.64 -33.56 -2.60
N THR A 495 -3.53 -34.27 -1.91
CA THR A 495 -4.89 -34.56 -2.42
C THR A 495 -5.77 -33.32 -2.47
N GLU A 496 -5.49 -32.35 -1.61
CA GLU A 496 -6.14 -31.04 -1.54
C GLU A 496 -5.05 -29.97 -1.64
N GLY A 497 -5.12 -29.12 -2.67
CA GLY A 497 -4.08 -28.15 -3.01
C GLY A 497 -3.52 -28.36 -4.42
N ASN A 498 -2.22 -28.08 -4.61
CA ASN A 498 -1.58 -28.07 -5.93
C ASN A 498 -0.10 -28.50 -5.86
N TYR A 499 0.59 -28.54 -7.00
CA TYR A 499 2.04 -28.75 -7.07
C TYR A 499 2.68 -27.81 -8.09
N PHE A 500 3.97 -27.50 -7.88
CA PHE A 500 4.77 -26.69 -8.79
C PHE A 500 5.76 -27.56 -9.55
N ARG A 501 5.82 -27.36 -10.87
CA ARG A 501 6.73 -28.13 -11.72
C ARG A 501 8.18 -27.75 -11.43
N ASN A 502 9.06 -28.73 -11.54
CA ASN A 502 10.50 -28.53 -11.41
C ASN A 502 11.21 -28.94 -12.71
N THR A 503 11.60 -27.95 -13.51
CA THR A 503 12.34 -28.20 -14.76
C THR A 503 13.81 -28.52 -14.48
N GLU A 504 14.38 -27.98 -13.41
CA GLU A 504 15.80 -28.07 -13.09
C GLU A 504 16.18 -29.27 -12.20
N GLY A 505 15.20 -29.96 -11.61
CA GLY A 505 15.42 -31.06 -10.67
C GLY A 505 14.27 -32.06 -10.59
N THR A 506 14.35 -33.01 -9.65
CA THR A 506 13.39 -34.12 -9.55
C THR A 506 12.21 -33.83 -8.63
N ALA A 507 12.41 -33.04 -7.58
CA ALA A 507 11.37 -32.77 -6.59
C ALA A 507 10.41 -31.68 -7.07
N VAL A 508 9.11 -31.98 -7.22
CA VAL A 508 8.10 -30.95 -7.41
C VAL A 508 7.92 -30.12 -6.14
N GLY A 509 7.55 -28.84 -6.29
CA GLY A 509 7.06 -28.05 -5.17
C GLY A 509 5.65 -28.49 -4.80
N LEU A 510 5.28 -28.36 -3.53
CA LEU A 510 3.99 -28.82 -3.01
C LEU A 510 3.21 -27.64 -2.43
N VAL A 511 1.91 -27.59 -2.68
CA VAL A 511 1.03 -26.55 -2.16
C VAL A 511 -0.09 -27.24 -1.39
N PHE A 512 -0.12 -27.05 -0.09
CA PHE A 512 -1.18 -27.49 0.81
C PHE A 512 -2.10 -26.29 1.06
N GLU A 513 -3.37 -26.41 0.69
CA GLU A 513 -4.35 -25.33 0.82
C GLU A 513 -5.46 -25.70 1.79
N SER A 514 -5.80 -24.78 2.70
CA SER A 514 -7.04 -24.78 3.46
C SER A 514 -7.77 -23.45 3.27
N ALA A 515 -8.98 -23.31 3.85
CA ALA A 515 -9.74 -22.07 3.80
C ALA A 515 -8.97 -20.88 4.41
N ASP A 516 -8.18 -21.14 5.45
CA ASP A 516 -7.59 -20.11 6.31
C ASP A 516 -6.07 -19.93 6.12
N ALA A 517 -5.35 -20.89 5.53
CA ALA A 517 -3.90 -20.81 5.36
C ALA A 517 -3.37 -21.56 4.12
N VAL A 518 -2.24 -21.09 3.58
CA VAL A 518 -1.52 -21.76 2.48
C VAL A 518 -0.11 -22.14 2.94
N ILE A 519 0.28 -23.40 2.74
CA ILE A 519 1.64 -23.86 3.02
C ILE A 519 2.28 -24.39 1.73
N VAL A 520 3.40 -23.79 1.34
CA VAL A 520 4.16 -24.14 0.15
C VAL A 520 5.47 -24.79 0.54
N ALA A 521 5.82 -25.93 -0.05
CA ALA A 521 7.14 -26.54 0.04
C ALA A 521 7.93 -26.36 -1.26
N LEU A 522 9.16 -25.89 -1.17
CA LEU A 522 10.07 -25.62 -2.28
C LEU A 522 11.39 -26.41 -2.13
N PRO A 523 12.07 -26.75 -3.25
CA PRO A 523 13.33 -27.47 -3.19
C PRO A 523 14.46 -26.61 -2.59
N GLY A 524 15.47 -27.25 -2.01
CA GLY A 524 16.64 -26.57 -1.44
C GLY A 524 17.64 -26.05 -2.50
N PRO A 525 18.07 -26.84 -3.50
CA PRO A 525 19.10 -26.40 -4.45
C PRO A 525 18.77 -25.08 -5.16
N PRO A 526 19.66 -24.07 -5.15
CA PRO A 526 19.34 -22.73 -5.66
C PRO A 526 18.86 -22.67 -7.11
N ARG A 527 19.38 -23.53 -8.00
CA ARG A 527 18.94 -23.58 -9.41
C ARG A 527 17.49 -24.04 -9.55
N GLU A 528 17.05 -24.93 -8.67
CA GLU A 528 15.67 -25.43 -8.62
C GLU A 528 14.77 -24.41 -7.93
N LEU A 529 15.17 -23.95 -6.74
CA LEU A 529 14.42 -22.98 -5.93
C LEU A 529 14.13 -21.69 -6.70
N GLN A 530 15.17 -21.06 -7.26
CA GLN A 530 15.03 -19.74 -7.89
C GLN A 530 14.14 -19.77 -9.13
N THR A 531 14.28 -20.83 -9.92
CA THR A 531 13.47 -21.05 -11.12
C THR A 531 12.01 -21.30 -10.76
N MET A 532 11.76 -22.16 -9.77
CA MET A 532 10.40 -22.47 -9.32
C MET A 532 9.70 -21.28 -8.68
N VAL A 533 10.41 -20.50 -7.87
CA VAL A 533 9.83 -19.28 -7.28
C VAL A 533 9.38 -18.32 -8.37
N ARG A 534 10.23 -18.04 -9.37
CA ARG A 534 9.92 -17.08 -10.44
C ARG A 534 8.80 -17.57 -11.36
N ASN A 535 8.82 -18.84 -11.75
CA ASN A 535 7.97 -19.36 -12.82
C ASN A 535 6.66 -19.97 -12.31
N GLU A 536 6.61 -20.44 -11.06
CA GLU A 536 5.47 -21.17 -10.51
C GLU A 536 4.88 -20.43 -9.30
N LEU A 537 5.68 -20.14 -8.27
CA LEU A 537 5.20 -19.51 -7.05
C LEU A 537 4.65 -18.10 -7.29
N VAL A 538 5.40 -17.23 -7.98
CA VAL A 538 4.96 -15.84 -8.22
C VAL A 538 3.63 -15.79 -8.98
N PRO A 539 3.43 -16.50 -10.10
CA PRO A 539 2.13 -16.57 -10.77
C PRO A 539 1.01 -17.17 -9.90
N TYR A 540 1.34 -18.16 -9.06
CA TYR A 540 0.37 -18.75 -8.13
C TYR A 540 -0.09 -17.72 -7.07
N LEU A 541 0.84 -17.02 -6.43
CA LEU A 541 0.53 -16.00 -5.42
C LEU A 541 -0.32 -14.87 -6.02
N SER A 542 -0.05 -14.49 -7.26
CA SER A 542 -0.84 -13.47 -7.97
C SER A 542 -2.31 -13.87 -8.11
N ARG A 543 -2.58 -15.14 -8.45
CA ARG A 543 -3.96 -15.66 -8.55
C ARG A 543 -4.63 -15.83 -7.18
N ARG A 544 -3.89 -16.31 -6.18
CA ARG A 544 -4.46 -16.70 -4.87
C ARG A 544 -4.69 -15.51 -3.94
N PHE A 545 -3.77 -14.56 -3.93
CA PHE A 545 -3.77 -13.41 -3.00
C PHE A 545 -4.03 -12.08 -3.70
N GLY A 546 -4.33 -12.10 -5.00
CA GLY A 546 -4.50 -10.87 -5.79
C GLY A 546 -3.22 -10.03 -5.89
N THR A 547 -2.05 -10.61 -5.55
CA THR A 547 -0.79 -9.89 -5.61
C THR A 547 -0.47 -9.55 -7.06
N ARG A 548 0.07 -8.36 -7.27
CA ARG A 548 0.47 -7.91 -8.61
C ARG A 548 1.91 -7.45 -8.53
N LEU A 549 2.68 -7.75 -9.57
CA LEU A 549 3.93 -7.03 -9.79
C LEU A 549 3.58 -5.54 -9.92
N PRO A 550 4.42 -4.63 -9.41
CA PRO A 550 4.20 -3.22 -9.60
C PRO A 550 4.04 -2.92 -11.08
N GLY A 551 3.03 -2.14 -11.45
CA GLY A 551 2.87 -1.75 -12.85
C GLY A 551 4.05 -0.90 -13.33
N CYS A 552 4.56 0.00 -12.50
CA CYS A 552 5.81 0.69 -12.77
C CYS A 552 6.66 0.93 -11.51
N SER A 553 7.98 0.99 -11.70
CA SER A 553 8.93 1.20 -10.61
C SER A 553 10.08 2.13 -11.01
N LEU A 554 10.58 2.87 -10.03
CA LEU A 554 11.79 3.67 -10.10
C LEU A 554 12.81 3.08 -9.13
N MET A 555 13.92 2.57 -9.65
CA MET A 555 15.08 2.20 -8.84
C MET A 555 16.05 3.37 -8.78
N LEU A 556 16.60 3.66 -7.61
CA LEU A 556 17.68 4.63 -7.41
C LEU A 556 18.77 3.99 -6.57
N ARG A 557 19.98 4.00 -7.09
CA ARG A 557 21.15 3.36 -6.47
C ARG A 557 22.10 4.41 -5.94
N PHE A 558 22.35 4.36 -4.64
CA PHE A 558 23.09 5.36 -3.87
C PHE A 558 24.45 4.81 -3.44
N VAL A 559 25.43 5.70 -3.36
CA VAL A 559 26.75 5.43 -2.81
C VAL A 559 27.21 6.62 -1.94
N GLY A 560 27.94 6.32 -0.87
CA GLY A 560 28.54 7.34 0.00
C GLY A 560 27.65 7.84 1.14
N LEU A 561 26.35 7.48 1.15
CA LEU A 561 25.44 7.70 2.28
C LEU A 561 25.01 6.38 2.92
N GLY A 562 24.71 6.42 4.22
CA GLY A 562 24.05 5.33 4.92
C GLY A 562 22.53 5.39 4.74
N GLN A 563 21.85 4.26 4.88
CA GLN A 563 20.39 4.16 4.72
C GLN A 563 19.64 5.17 5.61
N SER A 564 19.99 5.28 6.90
CA SER A 564 19.34 6.21 7.84
C SER A 564 19.41 7.68 7.39
N GLN A 565 20.50 8.11 6.74
CA GLN A 565 20.61 9.48 6.23
C GLN A 565 19.76 9.70 4.98
N ILE A 566 19.64 8.67 4.13
CA ILE A 566 18.77 8.71 2.96
C ILE A 566 17.31 8.77 3.41
N ASP A 567 16.90 7.88 4.33
CA ASP A 567 15.54 7.84 4.89
C ASP A 567 15.16 9.18 5.55
N GLN A 568 16.04 9.76 6.36
CA GLN A 568 15.82 11.07 6.97
C GLN A 568 15.63 12.17 5.91
N THR A 569 16.52 12.23 4.91
CA THR A 569 16.44 13.25 3.87
C THR A 569 15.16 13.12 3.04
N LEU A 570 14.75 11.88 2.73
CA LEU A 570 13.49 11.59 2.05
C LEU A 570 12.30 12.03 2.90
N GLY A 571 12.26 11.69 4.19
CA GLY A 571 11.20 12.09 5.10
C GLY A 571 11.05 13.62 5.22
N ASP A 572 12.17 14.33 5.36
CA ASP A 572 12.16 15.78 5.59
C ASP A 572 11.85 16.59 4.32
N ASN A 573 12.24 16.11 3.13
CA ASN A 573 12.25 16.92 1.91
C ASN A 573 11.43 16.34 0.75
N VAL A 574 11.08 15.05 0.79
CA VAL A 574 10.41 14.34 -0.29
C VAL A 574 9.25 13.53 0.28
N PRO A 575 8.14 14.18 0.69
CA PRO A 575 6.98 13.46 1.20
C PRO A 575 6.47 12.49 0.13
N LEU A 576 6.40 11.22 0.51
CA LEU A 576 5.97 10.14 -0.36
C LEU A 576 4.45 10.00 -0.29
N GLU A 577 3.82 9.80 -1.44
CA GLU A 577 2.39 9.49 -1.50
C GLU A 577 2.14 8.07 -0.93
N PRO A 578 1.05 7.84 -0.16
CA PRO A 578 0.85 6.57 0.57
C PRO A 578 0.74 5.31 -0.31
N ASP A 579 0.40 5.47 -1.59
CA ASP A 579 0.29 4.37 -2.54
C ASP A 579 1.64 3.97 -3.18
N ILE A 580 2.71 4.73 -2.93
CA ILE A 580 4.07 4.40 -3.38
C ILE A 580 4.68 3.40 -2.40
N THR A 581 4.83 2.16 -2.84
CA THR A 581 5.55 1.14 -2.07
C THR A 581 7.05 1.40 -2.14
N VAL A 582 7.70 1.54 -0.99
CA VAL A 582 9.14 1.75 -0.88
C VAL A 582 9.83 0.51 -0.35
N SER A 583 10.89 0.10 -1.04
CA SER A 583 11.82 -0.92 -0.56
C SER A 583 13.25 -0.40 -0.63
N SER A 584 14.05 -0.78 0.35
CA SER A 584 15.48 -0.47 0.40
C SER A 584 16.31 -1.73 0.59
N GLN A 585 17.50 -1.75 0.00
CA GLN A 585 18.50 -2.79 0.14
C GLN A 585 19.86 -2.16 0.44
N PHE A 586 20.57 -2.68 1.45
CA PHE A 586 21.90 -2.21 1.83
C PHE A 586 22.94 -3.27 1.52
N ASP A 587 23.98 -2.91 0.77
CA ASP A 587 25.13 -3.77 0.50
C ASP A 587 26.43 -2.96 0.50
N GLY A 588 27.39 -3.31 1.37
CA GLY A 588 28.77 -2.88 1.21
C GLY A 588 29.03 -1.36 1.07
N SER A 589 28.22 -0.51 1.72
CA SER A 589 28.22 0.97 1.59
C SER A 589 27.51 1.54 0.34
N ARG A 590 26.66 0.73 -0.28
CA ARG A 590 25.72 1.08 -1.35
C ARG A 590 24.31 0.84 -0.82
N VAL A 591 23.38 1.68 -1.24
CA VAL A 591 21.97 1.56 -0.85
C VAL A 591 21.12 1.67 -2.09
N ASP A 592 20.26 0.71 -2.34
CA ASP A 592 19.33 0.73 -3.47
C ASP A 592 17.92 0.99 -2.91
N PHE A 593 17.24 2.03 -3.40
CA PHE A 593 15.82 2.26 -3.12
C PHE A 593 15.01 1.96 -4.36
N THR A 594 13.87 1.29 -4.19
CA THR A 594 12.89 1.07 -5.25
C THR A 594 11.54 1.63 -4.82
N PHE A 595 11.01 2.53 -5.63
CA PHE A 595 9.71 3.16 -5.46
C PHE A 595 8.76 2.57 -6.50
N SER A 596 7.64 2.02 -6.06
CA SER A 596 6.76 1.22 -6.91
C SER A 596 5.33 1.72 -6.83
N LEU A 597 4.65 1.81 -7.97
CA LEU A 597 3.22 2.09 -8.06
C LEU A 597 2.48 0.84 -8.57
N PRO A 598 1.23 0.62 -8.13
CA PRO A 598 0.49 -0.59 -8.44
C PRO A 598 0.18 -0.74 -9.93
N GLU A 599 0.04 0.38 -10.66
CA GLU A 599 -0.36 0.41 -12.07
C GLU A 599 0.75 0.99 -12.97
N ASP A 600 0.72 0.71 -14.28
CA ASP A 600 1.67 1.20 -15.30
C ASP A 600 1.05 2.30 -16.17
N THR A 601 0.32 3.23 -15.56
CA THR A 601 -0.34 4.28 -16.33
C THR A 601 0.67 5.36 -16.75
N PRO A 602 0.39 6.13 -17.83
CA PRO A 602 1.18 7.30 -18.16
C PRO A 602 1.32 8.30 -17.00
N GLN A 603 0.28 8.40 -16.16
CA GLN A 603 0.23 9.22 -14.95
C GLN A 603 1.18 8.68 -13.88
N ASP A 604 1.17 7.38 -13.59
CA ASP A 604 2.07 6.77 -12.61
C ASP A 604 3.54 6.92 -13.01
N ARG A 605 3.84 6.69 -14.30
CA ARG A 605 5.17 6.96 -14.86
C ARG A 605 5.55 8.44 -14.81
N ALA A 606 4.59 9.36 -14.85
CA ALA A 606 4.84 10.79 -14.64
C ALA A 606 5.14 11.09 -13.16
N ARG A 607 4.37 10.51 -12.23
CA ARG A 607 4.58 10.62 -10.77
C ARG A 607 5.95 10.10 -10.36
N LEU A 608 6.35 8.92 -10.82
CA LEU A 608 7.70 8.38 -10.56
C LEU A 608 8.80 9.26 -11.16
N ARG A 609 8.59 9.86 -12.34
CA ARG A 609 9.54 10.82 -12.91
C ARG A 609 9.65 12.10 -12.08
N GLU A 610 8.53 12.61 -11.56
CA GLU A 610 8.53 13.77 -10.67
C GLU A 610 9.21 13.45 -9.34
N LEU A 611 8.91 12.28 -8.76
CA LEU A 611 9.57 11.78 -7.55
C LEU A 611 11.08 11.68 -7.76
N LYS A 612 11.52 11.07 -8.87
CA LYS A 612 12.93 11.04 -9.26
C LYS A 612 13.54 12.43 -9.27
N GLN A 613 12.89 13.40 -9.91
CA GLN A 613 13.40 14.78 -9.95
C GLN A 613 13.53 15.39 -8.55
N LYS A 614 12.54 15.19 -7.67
CA LYS A 614 12.61 15.66 -6.27
C LYS A 614 13.79 15.02 -5.54
N ILE A 615 13.93 13.69 -5.61
CA ILE A 615 15.04 12.96 -4.98
C ILE A 615 16.39 13.43 -5.52
N MET A 616 16.51 13.60 -6.85
CA MET A 616 17.75 14.05 -7.47
C MET A 616 18.16 15.47 -7.06
N ARG A 617 17.23 16.36 -6.66
CA ARG A 617 17.57 17.70 -6.14
C ARG A 617 18.29 17.64 -4.80
N HIS A 618 17.91 16.72 -3.93
CA HIS A 618 18.46 16.62 -2.56
C HIS A 618 19.59 15.59 -2.45
N LEU A 619 19.51 14.50 -3.21
CA LEU A 619 20.39 13.33 -3.08
C LEU A 619 21.10 12.95 -4.38
N GLY A 620 20.91 13.68 -5.49
CA GLY A 620 21.39 13.29 -6.81
C GLY A 620 22.91 13.20 -6.95
N GLU A 621 23.66 13.86 -6.05
CA GLU A 621 25.11 13.72 -5.96
C GLU A 621 25.53 12.28 -5.60
N TYR A 622 24.75 11.61 -4.76
CA TYR A 622 24.99 10.27 -4.24
C TYR A 622 24.39 9.17 -5.12
N VAL A 623 23.47 9.51 -6.02
CA VAL A 623 22.89 8.56 -6.99
C VAL A 623 23.89 8.28 -8.10
N TYR A 624 24.23 7.00 -8.30
CA TYR A 624 25.11 6.55 -9.38
C TYR A 624 24.36 5.92 -10.55
N ALA A 625 23.22 5.27 -10.32
CA ALA A 625 22.38 4.67 -11.34
C ALA A 625 20.90 4.72 -10.95
N ASP A 626 20.04 4.65 -11.96
CA ASP A 626 18.58 4.57 -11.87
C ASP A 626 18.00 3.30 -12.53
N ASP A 627 18.88 2.34 -12.79
CA ASP A 627 18.64 1.03 -13.39
C ASP A 627 19.53 -0.02 -12.68
N GLU A 628 19.61 -1.24 -13.22
CA GLU A 628 20.41 -2.32 -12.63
C GLU A 628 21.93 -2.15 -12.80
N THR A 629 22.40 -1.05 -13.40
CA THR A 629 23.83 -0.80 -13.64
C THR A 629 24.60 -0.74 -12.31
N SER A 630 25.70 -1.49 -12.20
CA SER A 630 26.57 -1.45 -11.02
C SER A 630 27.43 -0.18 -10.99
N LEU A 631 28.03 0.15 -9.83
CA LEU A 631 28.93 1.31 -9.73
C LEU A 631 30.15 1.18 -10.65
N GLU A 632 30.70 -0.03 -10.76
CA GLU A 632 31.81 -0.39 -11.64
C GLU A 632 31.45 -0.13 -13.10
N GLN A 633 30.32 -0.70 -13.55
CA GLN A 633 29.81 -0.50 -14.91
C GLN A 633 29.55 0.98 -15.20
N GLN A 634 29.03 1.72 -14.22
CA GLN A 634 28.76 3.15 -14.38
C GLN A 634 30.04 3.96 -14.55
N VAL A 635 31.10 3.68 -13.78
CA VAL A 635 32.41 4.32 -13.95
C VAL A 635 32.99 4.01 -15.33
N LEU A 636 32.96 2.74 -15.74
CA LEU A 636 33.47 2.31 -17.06
C LEU A 636 32.69 2.97 -18.21
N LYS A 637 31.35 3.06 -18.09
CA LYS A 637 30.48 3.75 -19.05
C LYS A 637 30.84 5.23 -19.18
N LEU A 638 31.12 5.92 -18.07
CA LEU A 638 31.51 7.34 -18.07
C LEU A 638 32.90 7.57 -18.70
N LEU A 639 33.84 6.64 -18.52
CA LEU A 639 35.16 6.65 -19.16
C LEU A 639 35.05 6.37 -20.66
N LYS A 640 34.31 5.31 -21.05
CA LYS A 640 34.06 4.93 -22.45
C LYS A 640 33.39 6.05 -23.23
N ALA A 641 32.40 6.73 -22.65
CA ALA A 641 31.71 7.87 -23.25
C ALA A 641 32.66 9.05 -23.55
N ARG A 642 33.80 9.14 -22.86
CA ARG A 642 34.84 10.15 -23.07
C ARG A 642 36.01 9.67 -23.93
N GLY A 643 36.00 8.41 -24.36
CA GLY A 643 37.14 7.79 -25.04
C GLY A 643 38.41 7.76 -24.18
N GLN A 644 38.25 7.66 -22.86
CA GLN A 644 39.35 7.68 -21.89
C GLN A 644 39.54 6.30 -21.25
N THR A 645 40.78 5.95 -20.94
CA THR A 645 41.14 4.70 -20.28
C THR A 645 41.69 4.94 -18.86
N LEU A 646 41.70 3.87 -18.06
CA LEU A 646 42.13 3.86 -16.67
C LEU A 646 43.27 2.86 -16.45
N ALA A 647 44.32 3.31 -15.76
CA ALA A 647 45.37 2.47 -15.21
C ALA A 647 45.27 2.34 -13.69
N LEU A 648 45.63 1.18 -13.15
CA LEU A 648 45.62 0.93 -11.70
C LEU A 648 47.01 0.53 -11.20
N ALA A 649 47.39 1.04 -10.03
CA ALA A 649 48.55 0.61 -9.27
C ALA A 649 48.10 0.31 -7.83
N GLU A 650 48.13 -0.96 -7.41
CA GLU A 650 47.47 -1.42 -6.19
C GLU A 650 48.44 -2.13 -5.24
N THR A 651 48.46 -1.69 -3.98
CA THR A 651 49.02 -2.46 -2.87
C THR A 651 47.97 -2.69 -1.79
N GLY A 652 47.46 -1.63 -1.14
CA GLY A 652 46.52 -1.73 -0.01
C GLY A 652 45.13 -2.29 -0.35
N SER A 653 44.71 -2.19 -1.61
CA SER A 653 43.48 -2.84 -2.10
C SER A 653 43.69 -4.31 -2.50
N GLY A 654 44.93 -4.79 -2.59
CA GLY A 654 45.27 -6.18 -2.88
C GLY A 654 44.72 -6.71 -4.21
N GLY A 655 44.54 -5.84 -5.22
CA GLY A 655 43.98 -6.20 -6.53
C GLY A 655 42.46 -6.26 -6.59
N THR A 656 41.75 -5.90 -5.51
CA THR A 656 40.28 -5.90 -5.46
C THR A 656 39.69 -4.91 -6.47
N LEU A 657 40.35 -3.77 -6.72
CA LEU A 657 39.86 -2.76 -7.64
C LEU A 657 39.98 -3.26 -9.09
N ALA A 658 41.14 -3.84 -9.45
CA ALA A 658 41.32 -4.49 -10.75
C ALA A 658 40.33 -5.64 -10.97
N ALA A 659 40.14 -6.52 -9.99
CA ALA A 659 39.24 -7.67 -10.13
C ALA A 659 37.79 -7.25 -10.39
N THR A 660 37.30 -6.27 -9.63
CA THR A 660 35.92 -5.78 -9.75
C THR A 660 35.70 -5.03 -11.06
N LEU A 661 36.62 -4.15 -11.46
CA LEU A 661 36.54 -3.43 -12.74
C LEU A 661 36.70 -4.36 -13.95
N SER A 662 37.64 -5.31 -13.91
CA SER A 662 37.84 -6.27 -15.00
C SER A 662 36.63 -7.19 -15.18
N SER A 663 35.93 -7.55 -14.11
CA SER A 663 34.69 -8.35 -14.20
C SER A 663 33.54 -7.55 -14.83
N ALA A 664 33.55 -6.22 -14.71
CA ALA A 664 32.55 -5.33 -15.28
C ALA A 664 32.89 -4.83 -16.70
N ASP A 665 34.17 -4.77 -17.06
CA ASP A 665 34.67 -4.34 -18.38
C ASP A 665 34.61 -5.50 -19.39
N GLY A 666 33.39 -5.91 -19.76
CA GLY A 666 33.15 -7.08 -20.63
C GLY A 666 33.86 -7.03 -22.00
N ASP A 667 34.21 -5.83 -22.50
CA ASP A 667 34.93 -5.65 -23.77
C ASP A 667 36.45 -5.45 -23.56
N GLY A 668 36.92 -5.26 -22.33
CA GLY A 668 38.33 -5.02 -21.99
C GLY A 668 38.92 -3.74 -22.59
N GLN A 669 38.09 -2.73 -22.87
CA GLN A 669 38.49 -1.53 -23.63
C GLN A 669 38.84 -0.33 -22.75
N VAL A 670 38.45 -0.34 -21.48
CA VAL A 670 38.53 0.85 -20.61
C VAL A 670 39.61 0.68 -19.54
N LEU A 671 39.73 -0.50 -18.94
CA LEU A 671 40.83 -0.82 -18.03
C LEU A 671 42.08 -1.20 -18.84
N ALA A 672 42.96 -0.23 -19.09
CA ALA A 672 44.13 -0.42 -19.94
C ALA A 672 45.28 -1.19 -19.27
N GLY A 673 45.28 -1.25 -17.94
CA GLY A 673 46.22 -2.08 -17.20
C GLY A 673 46.10 -1.94 -15.69
N ALA A 674 46.49 -2.99 -14.98
CA ALA A 674 46.52 -3.01 -13.51
C ALA A 674 47.81 -3.66 -13.02
N TYR A 675 48.49 -2.98 -12.11
CA TYR A 675 49.75 -3.43 -11.50
C TYR A 675 49.51 -3.66 -10.02
N VAL A 676 49.69 -4.90 -9.55
CA VAL A 676 49.42 -5.28 -8.16
C VAL A 676 50.70 -5.83 -7.54
N ALA A 677 51.08 -5.30 -6.37
CA ALA A 677 52.22 -5.80 -5.61
C ALA A 677 51.94 -5.73 -4.10
N PRO A 678 52.60 -6.56 -3.28
CA PRO A 678 52.34 -6.59 -1.84
C PRO A 678 52.91 -5.38 -1.09
N THR A 679 53.86 -4.64 -1.68
CA THR A 679 54.44 -3.42 -1.10
C THR A 679 54.65 -2.34 -2.15
N VAL A 680 54.65 -1.07 -1.74
CA VAL A 680 54.91 0.11 -2.60
C VAL A 680 56.28 -0.02 -3.24
N GLU A 681 57.29 -0.45 -2.49
CA GLU A 681 58.65 -0.69 -3.01
C GLU A 681 58.67 -1.69 -4.17
N LYS A 682 57.99 -2.84 -4.01
CA LYS A 682 57.89 -3.85 -5.09
C LYS A 682 57.10 -3.33 -6.27
N LEU A 683 56.08 -2.50 -6.03
CA LEU A 683 55.29 -1.89 -7.09
C LEU A 683 56.12 -0.86 -7.88
N CYS A 684 56.95 -0.07 -7.21
CA CYS A 684 57.91 0.83 -7.85
C CYS A 684 58.88 0.04 -8.75
N HIS A 685 59.44 -1.05 -8.24
CA HIS A 685 60.36 -1.88 -9.02
C HIS A 685 59.67 -2.54 -10.22
N LEU A 686 58.44 -3.03 -10.04
CA LEU A 686 57.65 -3.61 -11.14
C LEU A 686 57.40 -2.60 -12.27
N LEU A 687 57.21 -1.33 -11.93
CA LEU A 687 56.93 -0.24 -12.86
C LEU A 687 58.20 0.51 -13.33
N GLY A 688 59.39 0.11 -12.89
CA GLY A 688 60.64 0.80 -13.22
C GLY A 688 60.75 2.21 -12.61
N ALA A 689 60.03 2.47 -11.52
CA ALA A 689 60.00 3.76 -10.83
C ALA A 689 61.09 3.90 -9.74
N ASP A 690 62.14 3.08 -9.74
CA ASP A 690 63.14 3.05 -8.67
C ASP A 690 64.14 4.22 -8.69
N ASN A 691 64.30 4.88 -9.84
CA ASN A 691 65.52 5.66 -10.13
C ASN A 691 65.68 7.05 -9.46
N ASP A 692 64.70 7.54 -8.69
CA ASP A 692 64.83 8.84 -7.94
C ASP A 692 64.81 8.70 -6.41
N ASP A 693 64.58 7.49 -5.87
CA ASP A 693 64.33 7.27 -4.44
C ASP A 693 65.60 7.28 -3.55
N ARG A 694 66.76 7.65 -4.12
CA ARG A 694 68.03 7.82 -3.37
C ARG A 694 68.11 9.15 -2.62
N THR A 695 67.12 10.02 -2.72
CA THR A 695 67.01 11.17 -1.81
C THR A 695 66.32 10.72 -0.53
N ALA A 696 67.08 10.59 0.55
CA ALA A 696 66.54 10.36 1.88
C ALA A 696 65.58 11.53 2.25
N GLY A 697 64.27 11.35 2.02
CA GLY A 697 63.28 12.39 2.28
C GLY A 697 61.95 12.30 1.50
N THR A 698 61.80 11.41 0.50
CA THR A 698 60.56 11.31 -0.27
C THR A 698 59.39 10.81 0.58
N SER A 699 58.32 11.61 0.70
CA SER A 699 57.12 11.21 1.43
C SER A 699 56.41 10.05 0.72
N GLU A 700 55.64 9.24 1.44
CA GLU A 700 54.84 8.18 0.82
C GLU A 700 53.86 8.75 -0.20
N GLU A 701 53.23 9.89 0.11
CA GLU A 701 52.35 10.61 -0.81
C GLU A 701 53.03 10.88 -2.17
N GLN A 702 54.29 11.34 -2.16
CA GLN A 702 55.06 11.58 -3.40
C GLN A 702 55.31 10.27 -4.18
N ARG A 703 55.58 9.17 -3.47
CA ARG A 703 55.74 7.84 -4.09
C ARG A 703 54.45 7.34 -4.72
N ILE A 704 53.30 7.49 -4.05
CA ILE A 704 52.00 7.10 -4.60
C ILE A 704 51.61 7.96 -5.81
N LYS A 705 51.86 9.27 -5.77
CA LYS A 705 51.69 10.16 -6.94
C LYS A 705 52.51 9.71 -8.14
N ARG A 706 53.78 9.37 -7.90
CA ARG A 706 54.68 8.89 -8.95
C ARG A 706 54.20 7.56 -9.54
N LEU A 707 53.74 6.63 -8.71
CA LEU A 707 53.16 5.38 -9.16
C LEU A 707 51.94 5.60 -10.07
N ALA A 708 51.06 6.55 -9.73
CA ALA A 708 49.92 6.90 -10.59
C ALA A 708 50.40 7.43 -11.96
N THR A 709 51.43 8.28 -11.99
CA THR A 709 52.03 8.76 -13.25
C THR A 709 52.62 7.63 -14.07
N VAL A 710 53.48 6.80 -13.48
CA VAL A 710 54.17 5.73 -14.21
C VAL A 710 53.19 4.66 -14.70
N ALA A 711 52.17 4.30 -13.92
CA ALA A 711 51.13 3.37 -14.35
C ALA A 711 50.31 3.91 -15.53
N ALA A 712 49.98 5.20 -15.52
CA ALA A 712 49.31 5.85 -16.65
C ALA A 712 50.19 5.84 -17.89
N ASP A 713 51.47 6.21 -17.77
CA ASP A 713 52.38 6.32 -18.90
C ASP A 713 52.68 4.95 -19.51
N ALA A 714 52.88 3.92 -18.67
CA ALA A 714 53.09 2.54 -19.10
C ALA A 714 51.93 1.96 -19.92
N THR A 715 50.72 2.47 -19.73
CA THR A 715 49.51 2.00 -20.41
C THR A 715 48.95 3.02 -21.41
N SER A 716 49.62 4.18 -21.57
CA SER A 716 49.10 5.33 -22.33
C SER A 716 47.70 5.77 -21.89
N SER A 717 47.38 5.63 -20.60
CA SER A 717 46.06 5.97 -20.05
C SER A 717 45.95 7.43 -19.62
N GLN A 718 44.77 8.01 -19.83
CA GLN A 718 44.48 9.38 -19.39
C GLN A 718 44.22 9.44 -17.88
N TRP A 719 43.64 8.38 -17.29
CA TRP A 719 43.42 8.27 -15.86
C TRP A 719 44.35 7.25 -15.21
N ALA A 720 44.72 7.50 -13.96
CA ALA A 720 45.26 6.44 -13.11
C ALA A 720 44.83 6.59 -11.65
N ILE A 721 44.72 5.44 -10.97
CA ILE A 721 44.54 5.36 -9.52
C ILE A 721 45.71 4.56 -8.94
N ALA A 722 46.45 5.16 -8.01
CA ALA A 722 47.44 4.46 -7.20
C ALA A 722 46.95 4.34 -5.76
N VAL A 723 47.01 3.13 -5.20
CA VAL A 723 46.61 2.79 -3.83
C VAL A 723 47.82 2.26 -3.09
N GLY A 724 48.28 3.02 -2.10
CA GLY A 724 49.40 2.70 -1.22
C GLY A 724 49.07 1.64 -0.17
N GLU A 725 50.07 1.35 0.67
CA GLU A 725 49.96 0.30 1.67
C GLU A 725 48.97 0.65 2.78
N ALA A 726 48.32 -0.37 3.36
CA ALA A 726 47.49 -0.19 4.52
C ALA A 726 48.35 0.12 5.75
N LYS A 727 48.25 1.35 6.25
CA LYS A 727 48.96 1.86 7.43
C LYS A 727 48.01 2.11 8.58
N ARG A 728 48.59 2.40 9.75
CA ARG A 728 47.85 2.83 10.94
C ARG A 728 48.34 4.20 11.38
N ASP A 729 47.41 5.07 11.73
CA ASP A 729 47.74 6.36 12.34
C ASP A 729 48.08 6.19 13.83
N GLU A 730 48.41 7.30 14.50
CA GLU A 730 48.71 7.34 15.94
C GLU A 730 47.56 6.80 16.81
N ASN A 731 46.32 6.90 16.31
CA ASN A 731 45.11 6.38 16.95
C ASN A 731 44.80 4.92 16.57
N ARG A 732 45.75 4.22 15.94
CA ARG A 732 45.63 2.84 15.43
C ARG A 732 44.52 2.65 14.38
N SER A 733 44.01 3.73 13.79
CA SER A 733 43.03 3.67 12.71
C SER A 733 43.71 3.35 11.39
N GLY A 734 43.17 2.37 10.65
CA GLY A 734 43.70 1.98 9.36
C GLY A 734 43.48 3.07 8.29
N TYR A 735 44.47 3.33 7.46
CA TYR A 735 44.36 4.21 6.28
C TYR A 735 45.24 3.73 5.13
N VAL A 736 44.97 4.23 3.92
CA VAL A 736 45.84 4.08 2.74
C VAL A 736 46.06 5.46 2.11
N GLU A 737 47.26 5.70 1.60
CA GLU A 737 47.52 6.84 0.71
C GLU A 737 47.01 6.52 -0.69
N VAL A 738 46.29 7.45 -1.31
CA VAL A 738 45.71 7.25 -2.65
C VAL A 738 46.02 8.46 -3.52
N ALA A 739 46.38 8.22 -4.78
CA ALA A 739 46.53 9.27 -5.79
C ALA A 739 45.68 9.00 -7.03
N PHE A 740 45.10 10.06 -7.58
CA PHE A 740 44.39 10.10 -8.84
C PHE A 740 45.16 10.99 -9.82
N LYS A 741 45.54 10.44 -10.98
CA LYS A 741 46.00 11.21 -12.13
C LYS A 741 44.80 11.49 -13.03
N LEU A 742 44.58 12.76 -13.34
CA LEU A 742 43.51 13.23 -14.22
C LEU A 742 44.02 13.40 -15.67
N PRO A 743 43.11 13.45 -16.68
CA PRO A 743 43.48 13.60 -18.09
C PRO A 743 44.24 14.87 -18.43
N ASP A 744 44.05 15.94 -17.64
CA ASP A 744 44.76 17.22 -17.80
C ASP A 744 46.14 17.24 -17.13
N GLY A 745 46.58 16.10 -16.59
CA GLY A 745 47.87 15.96 -15.90
C GLY A 745 47.83 16.40 -14.43
N ARG A 746 46.71 16.91 -13.92
CA ARG A 746 46.60 17.21 -12.49
C ARG A 746 46.68 15.93 -11.67
N MET A 747 47.33 16.05 -10.51
CA MET A 747 47.53 14.97 -9.56
C MET A 747 46.86 15.32 -8.24
N GLU A 748 45.93 14.49 -7.80
CA GLU A 748 45.22 14.64 -6.54
C GLU A 748 45.54 13.48 -5.62
N SER A 749 45.94 13.76 -4.38
CA SER A 749 46.29 12.75 -3.37
C SER A 749 45.52 12.96 -2.08
N ARG A 750 45.26 11.87 -1.35
CA ARG A 750 44.66 11.92 -0.02
C ARG A 750 44.82 10.62 0.76
N GLN A 751 44.73 10.72 2.07
CA GLN A 751 44.53 9.58 2.95
C GLN A 751 43.07 9.13 2.95
N VAL A 752 42.86 7.84 2.72
CA VAL A 752 41.55 7.20 2.78
C VAL A 752 41.51 6.24 3.96
N ARG A 753 40.58 6.47 4.90
CA ARG A 753 40.41 5.60 6.07
C ARG A 753 39.85 4.24 5.69
N LEU A 754 40.49 3.19 6.19
CA LEU A 754 40.00 1.81 6.09
C LEU A 754 39.01 1.53 7.23
N ARG A 755 37.76 1.25 6.88
CA ARG A 755 36.71 0.92 7.86
C ARG A 755 36.48 -0.60 7.89
N GLY A 756 36.98 -1.26 8.94
CA GLY A 756 36.89 -2.71 9.15
C GLY A 756 38.22 -3.41 8.91
N THR A 757 38.21 -4.74 8.80
CA THR A 757 39.40 -5.56 8.54
C THR A 757 39.17 -6.52 7.37
N GLY A 758 40.26 -7.01 6.77
CA GLY A 758 40.21 -8.05 5.73
C GLY A 758 39.49 -7.63 4.44
N GLU A 759 38.72 -8.55 3.87
CA GLU A 759 38.03 -8.37 2.59
C GLU A 759 36.98 -7.26 2.62
N LEU A 760 36.26 -7.12 3.73
CA LEU A 760 35.24 -6.08 3.92
C LEU A 760 35.84 -4.67 3.88
N ALA A 761 37.05 -4.48 4.44
CA ALA A 761 37.76 -3.21 4.36
C ALA A 761 38.18 -2.89 2.91
N ARG A 762 38.64 -3.89 2.15
CA ARG A 762 39.04 -3.73 0.74
C ARG A 762 37.85 -3.46 -0.18
N SER A 763 36.71 -4.12 0.05
CA SER A 763 35.47 -3.87 -0.69
C SER A 763 34.95 -2.44 -0.46
N ARG A 764 34.92 -1.98 0.79
CA ARG A 764 34.56 -0.60 1.14
C ARG A 764 35.51 0.43 0.53
N LEU A 765 36.82 0.17 0.59
CA LEU A 765 37.83 1.01 -0.07
C LEU A 765 37.54 1.11 -1.57
N SER A 766 37.31 -0.02 -2.24
CA SER A 766 37.02 -0.06 -3.69
C SER A 766 35.77 0.76 -4.02
N THR A 767 34.66 0.57 -3.29
CA THR A 767 33.45 1.38 -3.43
C THR A 767 33.71 2.88 -3.25
N GLN A 768 34.52 3.26 -2.25
CA GLN A 768 34.87 4.65 -2.00
C GLN A 768 35.74 5.24 -3.12
N LEU A 769 36.66 4.47 -3.70
CA LEU A 769 37.51 4.90 -4.81
C LEU A 769 36.75 5.04 -6.12
N LEU A 770 35.85 4.10 -6.41
CA LEU A 770 34.98 4.16 -7.58
C LEU A 770 34.00 5.35 -7.52
N ASP A 771 33.43 5.64 -6.34
CA ASP A 771 32.58 6.82 -6.18
C ASP A 771 33.36 8.13 -6.39
N GLN A 772 34.59 8.20 -5.88
CA GLN A 772 35.48 9.33 -6.12
C GLN A 772 35.81 9.54 -7.60
N LEU A 773 36.08 8.46 -8.32
CA LEU A 773 36.34 8.51 -9.75
C LEU A 773 35.08 8.94 -10.51
N ARG A 774 33.93 8.33 -10.21
CA ARG A 774 32.62 8.71 -10.78
C ARG A 774 32.34 10.20 -10.63
N ARG A 775 32.59 10.78 -9.45
CA ARG A 775 32.39 12.21 -9.17
C ARG A 775 33.29 13.13 -9.99
N ARG A 776 34.52 12.69 -10.31
CA ARG A 776 35.45 13.42 -11.18
C ARG A 776 35.13 13.27 -12.67
N LEU A 777 34.35 12.24 -13.01
CA LEU A 777 33.84 11.99 -14.35
C LEU A 777 32.44 12.58 -14.57
N LYS A 778 31.87 13.33 -13.62
CA LYS A 778 30.71 14.18 -13.85
C LYS A 778 31.23 15.56 -14.18
#